data_AF-A0A7W9DF64-F1
#
_entry.id   AF-A0A7W9DF64-F1
#
_cell.length_a   1.000
_cell.length_b   1.000
_cell.length_c   1.000
_cell.angle_alpha   90.00
_cell.angle_beta   90.00
_cell.angle_gamma   90.00
#
_symmetry.space_group_name_H-M   'P 1'
#
loop_
_entity.id
_entity.type
_entity.pdbx_description
1 polymer ?
#
loop_
_entity_poly.entity_id
_entity_poly.type
_entity_poly.pdbx_seq_one_letter_code
_entity_poly.pdbx_strand_id
1 'polypeptide(L)'
;MNAVPVTPMRAIWLLIRLRLQRMLNIGGARFMFKRKKAGAISRPATAGKRRGMWLVSALVMGLMLFSFGNICKQSVLNLHCGLDAIASCQGNGAMDAVAPQLTGAPFSAALMAGLSLQLGLLWLVSVLLPLGTGELSRPDWDLEWLVTLPASKSTLLWARVLERSIANPVGLVALLPSTTVLAWYGGYGWLAPLPALALSLLLMLTAAMLRTLVDTGLRLKLSPSSLGNLQAFISIGGVVPMYIAMSFGMNPQGFAIGWAAAMPAWSVWTPPGLVIQLLNRPSLALAATLLVQVAALLWLGMLVLRHQLRDGVVGSGQRASVRMLPKANAPVLPSSRWQIGTVIQRRELSLLKRDRNFFVQTLLLPLVILGSQVIFAGRLHDVHELLDSPALLVSTGFFLGTYTLMMSAFQTLNKEGGSLWMLYTFPLPVEQALKEKAQLWAVLSMIYPLILFGAALLFMPQWRWDMAGLMLLALAGIPLYSVIAVALGVFASDPLATEVQAKVRSTYLYLYMLLTGLYIGALSAGSLVQRLVFLVLTVALALALWQKARDQIPYLLDPAASPPARVSASDGLMAAMLFFVAQVLILLLLKGKGTATLLHIALAFGGAGGLTYLLVRLLYWRSKTTGVPSVLGGKQPLRWGSLGAGLAAMCGIAYLFALQASGQLPAAPLLHAAGWSRDWLWLAGLTLLAAPLCEEFIFRGLIQGGLRRSLPAWQAITISAAIFAIVHPPASMLPVFVLGLCTGYAYQRSGSLLAPMLTHAGYNAAILLCQRFWMS
;
A
#
# COMPACT_ATOMS: atom_id res chain seq x y z
N MET A 1 -26.26 30.53 34.61
CA MET A 1 -26.71 29.32 33.90
C MET A 1 -26.28 28.11 34.72
N ASN A 2 -27.21 27.50 35.47
CA ASN A 2 -26.93 26.29 36.23
C ASN A 2 -26.77 25.13 35.25
N ALA A 3 -25.52 24.72 35.00
CA ALA A 3 -25.25 23.58 34.14
C ALA A 3 -25.85 22.32 34.79
N VAL A 4 -26.90 21.78 34.17
CA VAL A 4 -27.49 20.49 34.57
C VAL A 4 -26.35 19.45 34.61
N PRO A 5 -26.15 18.73 35.72
CA PRO A 5 -25.09 17.73 35.82
C PRO A 5 -25.27 16.66 34.74
N VAL A 6 -24.20 16.38 34.00
CA VAL A 6 -24.23 15.40 32.90
C VAL A 6 -24.42 14.01 33.51
N THR A 7 -25.50 13.32 33.14
CA THR A 7 -25.73 11.94 33.60
C THR A 7 -24.60 11.01 33.12
N PRO A 8 -24.27 9.94 33.86
CA PRO A 8 -23.18 9.02 33.48
C PRO A 8 -23.29 8.49 32.05
N MET A 9 -24.51 8.10 31.62
CA MET A 9 -24.76 7.62 30.26
C MET A 9 -24.55 8.71 29.20
N ARG A 10 -24.94 9.95 29.49
CA ARG A 10 -24.72 11.08 28.57
C ARG A 10 -23.24 11.42 28.45
N ALA A 11 -22.48 11.34 29.55
CA ALA A 11 -21.03 11.52 29.54
C ALA A 11 -20.32 10.43 28.72
N ILE A 12 -20.67 9.15 28.94
CA ILE A 12 -20.16 8.00 28.18
C ILE A 12 -20.45 8.20 26.68
N TRP A 13 -21.70 8.50 26.32
CA TRP A 13 -22.10 8.68 24.93
C TRP A 13 -21.38 9.86 24.26
N LEU A 14 -21.19 10.97 24.97
CA LEU A 14 -20.44 12.13 24.46
C LEU A 14 -18.98 11.76 24.16
N LEU A 15 -18.30 11.04 25.06
CA LEU A 15 -16.92 10.61 24.86
C LEU A 15 -16.79 9.65 23.67
N ILE A 16 -17.69 8.66 23.58
CA ILE A 16 -17.74 7.73 22.43
C ILE A 16 -17.96 8.51 21.13
N ARG A 17 -18.94 9.42 21.12
CA ARG A 17 -19.26 10.25 19.94
C ARG A 17 -18.08 11.11 19.53
N LEU A 18 -17.39 11.76 20.47
CA LEU A 18 -16.20 12.57 20.18
C LEU A 18 -15.09 11.72 19.54
N ARG A 19 -14.84 10.51 20.06
CA ARG A 19 -13.84 9.61 19.47
C ARG A 19 -14.24 9.12 18.08
N LEU A 20 -15.48 8.68 17.91
CA LEU A 20 -15.99 8.26 16.60
C LEU A 20 -15.91 9.40 15.58
N GLN A 21 -16.26 10.62 15.98
CA GLN A 21 -16.09 11.80 15.14
C GLN A 21 -14.61 12.08 14.82
N ARG A 22 -13.70 11.93 15.79
CA ARG A 22 -12.25 12.05 15.57
C ARG A 22 -11.76 11.01 14.56
N MET A 23 -12.15 9.75 14.71
CA MET A 23 -11.81 8.67 13.75
C MET A 23 -12.36 8.95 12.36
N LEU A 24 -13.63 9.37 12.24
CA LEU A 24 -14.22 9.75 10.95
C LEU A 24 -13.51 10.95 10.31
N ASN A 25 -13.07 11.92 11.12
CA ASN A 25 -12.30 13.07 10.65
C ASN A 25 -10.88 12.67 10.21
N ILE A 26 -10.24 11.70 10.88
CA ILE A 26 -8.91 11.16 10.53
C ILE A 26 -8.99 10.31 9.26
N GLY A 27 -9.97 9.41 9.17
CA GLY A 27 -10.20 8.55 8.01
C GLY A 27 -10.68 9.30 6.75
N GLY A 28 -10.77 10.63 6.80
CA GLY A 28 -11.18 11.46 5.68
C GLY A 28 -12.67 11.32 5.28
N ALA A 29 -13.43 10.47 5.97
CA ALA A 29 -14.80 10.09 5.68
C ALA A 29 -15.84 11.15 6.09
N ARG A 30 -15.60 12.42 5.74
CA ARG A 30 -16.71 13.38 5.67
C ARG A 30 -17.47 13.14 4.37
N PHE A 31 -18.41 12.20 4.42
CA PHE A 31 -19.58 12.17 3.53
C PHE A 31 -20.42 13.41 3.81
N MET A 32 -20.02 14.58 3.33
CA MET A 32 -20.88 15.76 3.46
C MET A 32 -20.89 16.58 2.19
N PHE A 33 -21.95 16.33 1.42
CA PHE A 33 -22.76 17.31 0.70
C PHE A 33 -23.29 18.43 1.63
N LYS A 34 -22.47 18.99 2.54
CA LYS A 34 -22.87 20.22 3.24
C LYS A 34 -22.67 21.38 2.28
N ARG A 35 -23.77 21.80 1.64
CA ARG A 35 -23.95 23.17 1.13
C ARG A 35 -23.40 24.12 2.19
N LYS A 36 -22.38 24.92 1.84
CA LYS A 36 -21.94 26.02 2.72
C LYS A 36 -23.19 26.87 3.01
N LYS A 37 -23.58 27.00 4.29
CA LYS A 37 -24.47 28.10 4.68
C LYS A 37 -23.71 29.40 4.36
N ALA A 38 -24.28 30.23 3.49
CA ALA A 38 -23.78 31.57 3.24
C ALA A 38 -23.79 32.33 4.59
N GLY A 39 -22.65 32.90 4.99
CA GLY A 39 -22.56 33.78 6.17
C GLY A 39 -21.69 33.31 7.35
N ALA A 40 -21.18 32.07 7.39
CA ALA A 40 -20.26 31.67 8.46
C ALA A 40 -18.82 32.12 8.15
N ILE A 41 -18.39 33.24 8.75
CA ILE A 41 -16.97 33.65 8.81
C ILE A 41 -16.24 32.72 9.79
N SER A 42 -15.99 31.47 9.38
CA SER A 42 -14.97 30.66 10.05
C SER A 42 -13.65 30.90 9.31
N ARG A 43 -12.66 31.50 9.98
CA ARG A 43 -11.27 31.61 9.51
C ARG A 43 -10.83 30.25 8.93
N PRO A 44 -10.62 30.11 7.61
CA PRO A 44 -10.38 28.80 7.02
C PRO A 44 -8.88 28.53 7.09
N ALA A 45 -8.41 27.89 8.16
CA ALA A 45 -7.17 27.14 8.06
C ALA A 45 -7.48 25.85 7.27
N THR A 46 -7.21 25.88 5.96
CA THR A 46 -7.09 24.70 5.06
C THR A 46 -8.37 23.93 4.68
N ALA A 47 -9.27 24.55 3.90
CA ALA A 47 -10.39 23.81 3.26
C ALA A 47 -10.04 23.15 1.90
N GLY A 48 -8.85 23.39 1.35
CA GLY A 48 -8.50 23.01 -0.04
C GLY A 48 -7.99 21.57 -0.24
N LYS A 49 -7.26 20.98 0.72
CA LYS A 49 -6.50 19.73 0.48
C LYS A 49 -7.23 18.42 0.80
N ARG A 50 -8.46 18.44 1.34
CA ARG A 50 -9.18 17.22 1.82
C ARG A 50 -10.34 16.72 0.95
N ARG A 51 -10.73 17.44 -0.11
CA ARG A 51 -11.93 17.10 -0.92
C ARG A 51 -11.62 16.05 -1.98
N GLY A 52 -11.68 14.77 -1.62
CA GLY A 52 -11.63 13.63 -2.57
C GLY A 52 -10.97 12.36 -2.04
N MET A 53 -10.20 12.46 -0.95
CA MET A 53 -9.41 11.34 -0.40
C MET A 53 -10.25 10.20 0.21
N TRP A 54 -11.53 10.45 0.51
CA TRP A 54 -12.42 9.44 1.09
C TRP A 54 -12.76 8.34 0.08
N LEU A 55 -12.83 8.64 -1.22
CA LEU A 55 -13.14 7.66 -2.27
C LEU A 55 -12.04 6.60 -2.38
N VAL A 56 -10.77 7.03 -2.39
CA VAL A 56 -9.63 6.11 -2.45
C VAL A 56 -9.57 5.26 -1.18
N SER A 57 -9.76 5.89 -0.01
CA SER A 57 -9.75 5.17 1.26
C SER A 57 -10.90 4.15 1.35
N ALA A 58 -12.08 4.51 0.85
CA ALA A 58 -13.24 3.61 0.79
C ALA A 58 -13.03 2.46 -0.21
N LEU A 59 -12.45 2.73 -1.38
CA LEU A 59 -12.13 1.71 -2.38
C LEU A 59 -11.10 0.70 -1.85
N VAL A 60 -10.00 1.20 -1.26
CA VAL A 60 -8.97 0.35 -0.65
C VAL A 60 -9.55 -0.46 0.50
N MET A 61 -10.35 0.15 1.38
CA MET A 61 -11.03 -0.56 2.46
C MET A 61 -11.96 -1.65 1.91
N GLY A 62 -12.72 -1.36 0.86
CA GLY A 62 -13.59 -2.34 0.20
C GLY A 62 -12.80 -3.53 -0.38
N LEU A 63 -11.70 -3.26 -1.08
CA LEU A 63 -10.81 -4.30 -1.61
C LEU A 63 -10.15 -5.12 -0.50
N MET A 64 -9.73 -4.48 0.59
CA MET A 64 -9.15 -5.16 1.75
C MET A 64 -10.18 -6.06 2.44
N LEU A 65 -11.40 -5.57 2.67
CA LEU A 65 -12.49 -6.35 3.25
C LEU A 65 -12.87 -7.53 2.36
N PHE A 66 -12.90 -7.33 1.03
CA PHE A 66 -13.15 -8.40 0.07
C PHE A 66 -12.04 -9.46 0.09
N SER A 67 -10.77 -9.04 0.02
CA SER A 67 -9.62 -9.94 0.06
C SER A 67 -9.54 -10.72 1.37
N PHE A 68 -9.72 -10.04 2.50
CA PHE A 68 -9.69 -10.67 3.83
C PHE A 68 -10.91 -11.59 4.04
N GLY A 69 -12.09 -11.19 3.55
CA GLY A 69 -13.27 -12.05 3.53
C GLY A 69 -13.05 -13.33 2.71
N ASN A 70 -12.37 -13.24 1.56
CA ASN A 70 -12.01 -14.41 0.78
C ASN A 70 -11.01 -15.32 1.52
N ILE A 71 -10.00 -14.76 2.20
CA ILE A 71 -9.08 -15.53 3.05
C ILE A 71 -9.84 -16.22 4.18
N CYS A 72 -10.81 -15.55 4.81
CA CYS A 72 -11.66 -16.16 5.85
C CYS A 72 -12.50 -17.31 5.28
N LYS A 73 -13.10 -17.15 4.09
CA LYS A 73 -13.81 -18.22 3.38
C LYS A 73 -12.90 -19.43 3.16
N GLN A 74 -11.72 -19.22 2.60
CA GLN A 74 -10.76 -20.30 2.36
C GLN A 74 -10.30 -20.95 3.66
N SER A 75 -10.17 -20.19 4.75
CA SER A 75 -9.76 -20.74 6.06
C SER A 75 -10.77 -21.73 6.60
N VAL A 76 -12.07 -21.40 6.52
CA VAL A 76 -13.14 -22.30 6.97
C VAL A 76 -13.15 -23.58 6.12
N LEU A 77 -13.02 -23.45 4.80
CA LEU A 77 -13.02 -24.59 3.89
C LEU A 77 -11.80 -25.50 4.10
N ASN A 78 -10.61 -24.92 4.25
CA ASN A 78 -9.38 -25.68 4.52
C ASN A 78 -9.41 -26.38 5.88
N LEU A 79 -9.94 -25.72 6.93
CA LEU A 79 -10.12 -26.35 8.25
C LEU A 79 -11.10 -27.51 8.18
N HIS A 80 -12.21 -27.37 7.45
CA HIS A 80 -13.17 -28.46 7.24
C HIS A 80 -12.50 -29.64 6.52
N CYS A 81 -11.78 -29.38 5.43
CA CYS A 81 -11.04 -30.40 4.69
C CYS A 81 -9.98 -31.12 5.53
N GLY A 82 -9.20 -30.36 6.32
CA GLY A 82 -8.09 -30.90 7.10
C GLY A 82 -8.52 -31.63 8.36
N LEU A 83 -9.60 -31.21 9.01
CA LEU A 83 -10.05 -31.79 10.30
C LEU A 83 -11.11 -32.88 10.14
N ASP A 84 -11.98 -32.76 9.13
CA ASP A 84 -13.02 -33.75 8.87
C ASP A 84 -12.59 -34.80 7.82
N ALA A 85 -11.33 -34.71 7.34
CA ALA A 85 -10.67 -35.67 6.45
C ALA A 85 -11.50 -36.04 5.19
N ILE A 86 -12.12 -35.04 4.55
CA ILE A 86 -13.05 -35.25 3.45
C ILE A 86 -12.29 -35.56 2.15
N ALA A 87 -12.59 -36.72 1.54
CA ALA A 87 -11.93 -37.20 0.33
C ALA A 87 -12.09 -36.25 -0.88
N SER A 88 -13.18 -35.48 -0.96
CA SER A 88 -13.44 -34.52 -2.06
C SER A 88 -12.57 -33.27 -2.03
N CYS A 89 -11.71 -33.11 -1.01
CA CYS A 89 -10.80 -31.96 -0.88
C CYS A 89 -9.50 -32.10 -1.69
N GLN A 90 -9.31 -33.20 -2.44
CA GLN A 90 -8.14 -33.40 -3.29
C GLN A 90 -8.47 -33.07 -4.76
N GLY A 91 -7.95 -31.94 -5.27
CA GLY A 91 -8.01 -31.58 -6.70
C GLY A 91 -8.24 -30.08 -6.99
N ASN A 92 -7.86 -29.63 -8.20
CA ASN A 92 -8.12 -28.27 -8.66
C ASN A 92 -9.63 -28.05 -8.88
N GLY A 93 -10.25 -27.16 -8.11
CA GLY A 93 -11.70 -26.90 -8.12
C GLY A 93 -12.50 -27.61 -7.02
N ALA A 94 -11.84 -28.40 -6.16
CA ALA A 94 -12.45 -29.11 -5.03
C ALA A 94 -13.24 -28.20 -4.06
N MET A 95 -12.75 -26.97 -3.84
CA MET A 95 -13.32 -26.02 -2.86
C MET A 95 -14.75 -25.58 -3.19
N ASP A 96 -15.14 -25.52 -4.47
CA ASP A 96 -16.50 -25.15 -4.88
C ASP A 96 -17.50 -26.31 -4.66
N ALA A 97 -17.02 -27.55 -4.64
CA ALA A 97 -17.82 -28.75 -4.35
C ALA A 97 -18.01 -29.02 -2.85
N VAL A 98 -17.11 -28.50 -2.00
CA VAL A 98 -17.14 -28.67 -0.53
C VAL A 98 -18.05 -27.64 0.14
N ALA A 99 -18.14 -26.42 -0.41
CA ALA A 99 -18.94 -25.34 0.18
C ALA A 99 -20.43 -25.70 0.45
N PRO A 100 -21.16 -26.44 -0.43
CA PRO A 100 -22.53 -26.86 -0.17
C PRO A 100 -22.69 -27.84 1.01
N GLN A 101 -21.66 -28.63 1.32
CA GLN A 101 -21.69 -29.61 2.42
C GLN A 101 -21.74 -28.91 3.78
N LEU A 102 -20.98 -27.82 3.95
CA LEU A 102 -20.98 -26.98 5.15
C LEU A 102 -22.32 -26.29 5.40
N THR A 103 -23.07 -25.96 4.34
CA THR A 103 -24.42 -25.37 4.50
C THR A 103 -25.51 -26.41 4.79
N GLY A 104 -25.24 -27.69 4.54
CA GLY A 104 -26.22 -28.77 4.70
C GLY A 104 -26.16 -29.51 6.05
N ALA A 105 -25.09 -29.35 6.82
CA ALA A 105 -24.86 -30.06 8.08
C ALA A 105 -24.24 -29.13 9.15
N PRO A 106 -24.50 -29.39 10.46
CA PRO A 106 -23.84 -28.65 11.53
C PRO A 106 -22.33 -28.90 11.53
N PHE A 107 -21.55 -27.92 12.00
CA PHE A 107 -20.10 -28.10 12.13
C PHE A 107 -19.75 -29.24 13.09
N SER A 108 -18.75 -30.05 12.73
CA SER A 108 -18.22 -31.12 13.57
C SER A 108 -17.56 -30.54 14.84
N ALA A 109 -17.38 -31.38 15.87
CA ALA A 109 -16.70 -30.96 17.09
C ALA A 109 -15.23 -30.55 16.84
N ALA A 110 -14.53 -31.27 15.96
CA ALA A 110 -13.17 -30.96 15.57
C ALA A 110 -13.09 -29.62 14.82
N LEU A 111 -13.99 -29.41 13.85
CA LEU A 111 -14.08 -28.14 13.12
C LEU A 111 -14.39 -26.97 14.05
N MET A 112 -15.31 -27.13 15.00
CA MET A 112 -15.62 -26.08 15.98
C MET A 112 -14.41 -25.73 16.87
N ALA A 113 -13.61 -26.71 17.29
CA ALA A 113 -12.38 -26.47 18.05
C ALA A 113 -11.31 -25.73 17.21
N GLY A 114 -11.12 -26.15 15.96
CA GLY A 114 -10.19 -25.48 15.03
C GLY A 114 -10.61 -24.04 14.69
N LEU A 115 -11.90 -23.81 14.44
CA LEU A 115 -12.46 -22.47 14.24
C LEU A 115 -12.34 -21.61 15.51
N SER A 116 -12.45 -22.21 16.70
CA SER A 116 -12.28 -21.51 17.99
C SER A 116 -10.86 -20.99 18.16
N LEU A 117 -9.85 -21.79 17.77
CA LEU A 117 -8.47 -21.34 17.69
C LEU A 117 -8.31 -20.18 16.70
N GLN A 118 -8.83 -20.32 15.47
CA GLN A 118 -8.72 -19.27 14.45
C GLN A 118 -9.34 -17.95 14.93
N LEU A 119 -10.58 -17.98 15.43
CA LEU A 119 -11.27 -16.80 15.92
C LEU A 119 -10.61 -16.23 17.19
N GLY A 120 -10.07 -17.10 18.05
CA GLY A 120 -9.27 -16.71 19.21
C GLY A 120 -7.97 -15.98 18.85
N LEU A 121 -7.26 -16.44 17.81
CA LEU A 121 -6.08 -15.75 17.28
C LEU A 121 -6.44 -14.38 16.72
N LEU A 122 -7.53 -14.26 15.95
CA LEU A 122 -8.01 -12.98 15.42
C LEU A 122 -8.49 -12.03 16.53
N TRP A 123 -9.09 -12.57 17.59
CA TRP A 123 -9.42 -11.81 18.80
C TRP A 123 -8.15 -11.30 19.48
N LEU A 124 -7.11 -12.13 19.59
CA LEU A 124 -5.82 -11.72 20.15
C LEU A 124 -5.16 -10.62 19.30
N VAL A 125 -5.26 -10.68 17.97
CA VAL A 125 -4.81 -9.61 17.06
C VAL A 125 -5.52 -8.29 17.38
N SER A 126 -6.84 -8.34 17.65
CA SER A 126 -7.63 -7.15 18.01
C SER A 126 -7.20 -6.48 19.33
N VAL A 127 -6.44 -7.19 20.17
CA VAL A 127 -5.85 -6.69 21.43
C VAL A 127 -4.40 -6.24 21.21
N LEU A 128 -3.55 -7.14 20.69
CA LEU A 128 -2.11 -6.93 20.62
C LEU A 128 -1.70 -5.91 19.56
N LEU A 129 -2.33 -5.92 18.38
CA LEU A 129 -1.91 -5.01 17.32
C LEU A 129 -2.21 -3.53 17.67
N PRO A 130 -3.37 -3.16 18.24
CA PRO A 130 -3.58 -1.79 18.73
C PRO A 130 -2.71 -1.39 19.94
N LEU A 131 -2.18 -2.35 20.70
CA LEU A 131 -1.16 -2.09 21.72
C LEU A 131 0.22 -1.89 21.06
N GLY A 132 0.67 -2.78 20.18
CA GLY A 132 1.97 -2.67 19.53
C GLY A 132 2.10 -1.48 18.57
N THR A 133 1.02 -1.10 17.90
CA THR A 133 0.99 0.07 16.99
C THR A 133 0.65 1.37 17.70
N GLY A 134 0.00 1.31 18.86
CA GLY A 134 -0.31 2.47 19.68
C GLY A 134 0.93 3.02 20.37
N GLU A 135 1.03 4.34 20.55
CA GLU A 135 2.16 4.95 21.26
C GLU A 135 2.02 4.74 22.78
N LEU A 136 2.30 3.52 23.28
CA LEU A 136 2.32 3.23 24.73
C LEU A 136 3.33 4.12 25.47
N SER A 137 4.42 4.49 24.80
CA SER A 137 5.49 5.33 25.35
C SER A 137 5.18 6.83 25.37
N ARG A 138 4.18 7.30 24.61
CA ARG A 138 3.78 8.71 24.65
C ARG A 138 2.70 8.90 25.72
N PRO A 139 2.73 10.03 26.46
CA PRO A 139 1.67 10.35 27.39
C PRO A 139 0.37 10.50 26.60
N ASP A 140 -0.50 9.52 26.69
CA ASP A 140 -1.88 9.68 26.26
C ASP A 140 -2.49 10.63 27.29
N TRP A 141 -2.61 11.91 26.92
CA TRP A 141 -3.25 12.94 27.72
C TRP A 141 -4.66 12.51 28.17
N ASP A 142 -5.24 11.51 27.50
CA ASP A 142 -6.58 11.00 27.71
C ASP A 142 -6.88 10.64 29.17
N LEU A 143 -6.09 9.86 29.93
CA LEU A 143 -6.50 9.47 31.30
C LEU A 143 -6.33 10.60 32.33
N GLU A 144 -5.20 11.31 32.27
CA GLU A 144 -4.93 12.47 33.15
C GLU A 144 -5.96 13.59 32.90
N TRP A 145 -6.28 13.86 31.64
CA TRP A 145 -7.30 14.82 31.23
C TRP A 145 -8.73 14.34 31.53
N LEU A 146 -9.05 13.06 31.31
CA LEU A 146 -10.40 12.52 31.61
C LEU A 146 -10.73 12.68 33.10
N VAL A 147 -9.75 12.52 34.00
CA VAL A 147 -9.95 12.71 35.45
C VAL A 147 -10.19 14.18 35.83
N THR A 148 -9.82 15.14 34.97
CA THR A 148 -10.19 16.56 35.17
C THR A 148 -11.65 16.86 34.84
N LEU A 149 -12.36 15.96 34.16
CA LEU A 149 -13.77 16.13 33.86
C LEU A 149 -14.61 15.94 35.14
N PRO A 150 -15.73 16.67 35.30
CA PRO A 150 -16.63 16.55 36.44
C PRO A 150 -17.50 15.28 36.35
N ALA A 151 -16.86 14.11 36.28
CA ALA A 151 -17.50 12.80 36.20
C ALA A 151 -16.81 11.81 37.15
N SER A 152 -17.56 10.84 37.66
CA SER A 152 -16.98 9.84 38.57
C SER A 152 -15.91 8.99 37.87
N LYS A 153 -14.87 8.57 38.59
CA LYS A 153 -13.83 7.67 38.09
C LYS A 153 -14.42 6.40 37.46
N SER A 154 -15.47 5.83 38.07
CA SER A 154 -16.17 4.65 37.55
C SER A 154 -16.82 4.92 36.19
N THR A 155 -17.49 6.06 36.04
CA THR A 155 -18.11 6.46 34.76
C THR A 155 -17.06 6.61 33.66
N LEU A 156 -15.92 7.23 33.97
CA LEU A 156 -14.83 7.44 33.00
C LEU A 156 -14.19 6.13 32.55
N LEU A 157 -14.02 5.16 33.47
CA LEU A 157 -13.45 3.85 33.13
C LEU A 157 -14.39 3.04 32.25
N TRP A 158 -15.69 3.01 32.56
CA TRP A 158 -16.69 2.40 31.67
C TRP A 158 -16.76 3.10 30.32
N ALA A 159 -16.69 4.43 30.29
CA ALA A 159 -16.63 5.19 29.04
C ALA A 159 -15.43 4.77 28.18
N ARG A 160 -14.25 4.58 28.77
CA ARG A 160 -13.03 4.18 28.06
C ARG A 160 -13.11 2.76 27.50
N VAL A 161 -13.65 1.81 28.26
CA VAL A 161 -13.83 0.42 27.77
C VAL A 161 -14.82 0.37 26.62
N LEU A 162 -15.97 1.05 26.75
CA LEU A 162 -17.00 1.12 25.71
C LEU A 162 -16.53 1.90 24.47
N GLU A 163 -15.75 2.96 24.68
CA GLU A 163 -15.13 3.69 23.57
C GLU A 163 -14.16 2.79 22.81
N ARG A 164 -13.25 2.10 23.50
CA ARG A 164 -12.26 1.21 22.88
C ARG A 164 -12.86 -0.01 22.20
N SER A 165 -14.03 -0.48 22.62
CA SER A 165 -14.71 -1.62 21.97
C SER A 165 -15.31 -1.24 20.62
N ILE A 166 -15.89 -0.04 20.53
CA ILE A 166 -16.50 0.47 19.28
C ILE A 166 -15.42 1.06 18.36
N ALA A 167 -14.44 1.78 18.93
CA ALA A 167 -13.34 2.44 18.22
C ALA A 167 -12.14 1.49 17.96
N ASN A 168 -12.41 0.25 17.56
CA ASN A 168 -11.39 -0.76 17.24
C ASN A 168 -11.40 -1.16 15.76
N PRO A 169 -10.73 -0.39 14.86
CA PRO A 169 -10.74 -0.69 13.42
C PRO A 169 -10.03 -2.02 13.10
N VAL A 170 -9.00 -2.38 13.88
CA VAL A 170 -8.32 -3.67 13.73
C VAL A 170 -9.26 -4.82 14.08
N GLY A 171 -9.97 -4.71 15.21
CA GLY A 171 -10.96 -5.70 15.62
C GLY A 171 -12.10 -5.85 14.61
N LEU A 172 -12.60 -4.74 14.06
CA LEU A 172 -13.63 -4.77 13.02
C LEU A 172 -13.16 -5.51 11.76
N VAL A 173 -11.96 -5.21 11.26
CA VAL A 173 -11.42 -5.88 10.06
C VAL A 173 -11.07 -7.34 10.34
N ALA A 174 -10.58 -7.67 11.53
CA ALA A 174 -10.17 -9.03 11.88
C ALA A 174 -11.36 -9.97 12.19
N LEU A 175 -12.38 -9.50 12.93
CA LEU A 175 -13.44 -10.37 13.46
C LEU A 175 -14.71 -10.36 12.60
N LEU A 176 -15.09 -9.21 12.02
CA LEU A 176 -16.37 -9.10 11.31
C LEU A 176 -16.42 -9.97 10.03
N PRO A 177 -15.39 -9.99 9.16
CA PRO A 177 -15.42 -10.85 7.98
C PRO A 177 -15.45 -12.34 8.35
N SER A 178 -14.68 -12.75 9.36
CA SER A 178 -14.65 -14.15 9.81
C SER A 178 -15.99 -14.60 10.39
N THR A 179 -16.59 -13.81 11.28
CA THR A 179 -17.91 -14.12 11.85
C THR A 179 -19.02 -14.05 10.80
N THR A 180 -18.90 -13.19 9.78
CA THR A 180 -19.87 -13.11 8.67
C THR A 180 -19.79 -14.36 7.80
N VAL A 181 -18.59 -14.85 7.47
CA VAL A 181 -18.40 -16.10 6.72
C VAL A 181 -18.94 -17.30 7.53
N LEU A 182 -18.69 -17.34 8.83
CA LEU A 182 -19.21 -18.39 9.70
C LEU A 182 -20.75 -18.36 9.78
N ALA A 183 -21.35 -17.18 9.91
CA ALA A 183 -22.80 -17.01 9.88
C ALA A 183 -23.39 -17.40 8.51
N TRP A 184 -22.67 -17.13 7.42
CA TRP A 184 -23.08 -17.56 6.08
C TRP A 184 -23.17 -19.09 5.98
N TYR A 185 -22.12 -19.79 6.40
CA TYR A 185 -22.09 -21.26 6.42
C TYR A 185 -23.00 -21.88 7.49
N GLY A 186 -23.31 -21.15 8.56
CA GLY A 186 -24.30 -21.54 9.57
C GLY A 186 -25.77 -21.38 9.13
N GLY A 187 -26.03 -21.00 7.87
CA GLY A 187 -27.38 -20.97 7.30
C GLY A 187 -28.13 -19.63 7.37
N TYR A 188 -27.49 -18.55 7.79
CA TYR A 188 -28.14 -17.22 7.89
C TYR A 188 -28.28 -16.49 6.55
N GLY A 189 -27.61 -16.95 5.49
CA GLY A 189 -27.67 -16.35 4.15
C GLY A 189 -27.40 -14.84 4.16
N TRP A 190 -28.25 -14.05 3.50
CA TRP A 190 -28.11 -12.58 3.43
C TRP A 190 -28.22 -11.87 4.78
N LEU A 191 -28.79 -12.51 5.81
CA LEU A 191 -28.87 -11.96 7.16
C LEU A 191 -27.57 -12.16 7.95
N ALA A 192 -26.61 -12.94 7.46
CA ALA A 192 -25.34 -13.25 8.12
C ALA A 192 -24.59 -12.05 8.73
N PRO A 193 -24.53 -10.85 8.11
CA PRO A 193 -23.82 -9.71 8.68
C PRO A 193 -24.40 -9.20 10.01
N LEU A 194 -25.70 -9.38 10.27
CA LEU A 194 -26.37 -8.88 11.47
C LEU A 194 -25.95 -9.61 12.76
N PRO A 195 -26.10 -10.96 12.88
CA PRO A 195 -25.60 -11.69 14.04
C PRO A 195 -24.08 -11.65 14.11
N ALA A 196 -23.37 -11.63 12.98
CA ALA A 196 -21.92 -11.49 12.94
C ALA A 196 -21.43 -10.19 13.60
N LEU A 197 -22.08 -9.05 13.30
CA LEU A 197 -21.75 -7.77 13.93
C LEU A 197 -22.02 -7.78 15.43
N ALA A 198 -23.18 -8.29 15.86
CA ALA A 198 -23.55 -8.36 17.27
C ALA A 198 -22.56 -9.20 18.09
N LEU A 199 -22.21 -10.39 17.61
CA LEU A 199 -21.27 -11.29 18.28
C LEU A 199 -19.83 -10.76 18.22
N SER A 200 -19.43 -10.13 17.11
CA SER A 200 -18.13 -9.45 17.01
C SER A 200 -17.99 -8.31 18.02
N LEU A 201 -19.06 -7.53 18.27
CA LEU A 201 -19.06 -6.47 19.28
C LEU A 201 -18.82 -7.01 20.69
N LEU A 202 -19.39 -8.17 21.03
CA LEU A 202 -19.15 -8.83 22.33
C LEU A 202 -17.68 -9.27 22.48
N LEU A 203 -17.09 -9.83 21.42
CA LEU A 203 -15.66 -10.17 21.40
C LEU A 203 -14.78 -8.93 21.49
N MET A 204 -15.12 -7.84 20.79
CA MET A 204 -14.38 -6.58 20.89
C MET A 204 -14.51 -5.92 22.27
N LEU A 205 -15.61 -6.14 22.99
CA LEU A 205 -15.80 -5.63 24.33
C LEU A 205 -14.83 -6.28 25.33
N THR A 206 -14.66 -7.60 25.25
CA THR A 206 -13.65 -8.32 26.06
C THR A 206 -12.22 -7.94 25.65
N ALA A 207 -11.96 -7.76 24.35
CA ALA A 207 -10.67 -7.27 23.86
C ALA A 207 -10.33 -5.87 24.38
N ALA A 208 -11.31 -4.95 24.39
CA ALA A 208 -11.15 -3.59 24.87
C ALA A 208 -10.87 -3.52 26.38
N MET A 209 -11.51 -4.39 27.16
CA MET A 209 -11.23 -4.53 28.59
C MET A 209 -9.80 -5.01 28.84
N LEU A 210 -9.40 -6.11 28.20
CA LEU A 210 -8.03 -6.64 28.33
C LEU A 210 -6.99 -5.61 27.90
N ARG A 211 -7.21 -4.95 26.76
CA ARG A 211 -6.35 -3.86 26.29
C ARG A 211 -6.23 -2.75 27.31
N THR A 212 -7.32 -2.37 27.98
CA THR A 212 -7.32 -1.28 28.95
C THR A 212 -6.62 -1.66 30.25
N LEU A 213 -6.78 -2.91 30.70
CA LEU A 213 -6.03 -3.47 31.82
C LEU A 213 -4.53 -3.48 31.59
N VAL A 214 -4.11 -3.96 30.41
CA VAL A 214 -2.70 -4.03 30.03
C VAL A 214 -2.11 -2.63 29.88
N ASP A 215 -2.75 -1.77 29.10
CA ASP A 215 -2.29 -0.38 28.87
C ASP A 215 -2.18 0.42 30.17
N THR A 216 -3.21 0.36 31.04
CA THR A 216 -3.22 1.11 32.31
C THR A 216 -2.20 0.54 33.29
N GLY A 217 -2.18 -0.78 33.47
CA GLY A 217 -1.26 -1.45 34.40
C GLY A 217 0.21 -1.26 34.02
N LEU A 218 0.54 -1.29 32.72
CA LEU A 218 1.90 -1.04 32.25
C LEU A 218 2.34 0.41 32.47
N ARG A 219 1.46 1.38 32.16
CA ARG A 219 1.77 2.82 32.31
C ARG A 219 2.02 3.26 33.75
N LEU A 220 1.34 2.63 34.72
CA LEU A 220 1.52 2.94 36.14
C LEU A 220 2.81 2.33 36.72
N LYS A 221 3.28 1.21 36.15
CA LYS A 221 4.43 0.45 36.69
C LYS A 221 5.76 0.73 36.01
N LEU A 222 5.75 1.11 34.73
CA LEU A 222 6.95 1.18 33.90
C LEU A 222 7.30 2.62 33.49
N SER A 223 8.62 2.88 33.37
CA SER A 223 9.11 4.14 32.81
C SER A 223 8.76 4.27 31.31
N PRO A 224 8.69 5.48 30.74
CA PRO A 224 8.45 5.69 29.31
C PRO A 224 9.42 4.93 28.39
N SER A 225 10.68 4.79 28.80
CA SER A 225 11.70 4.04 28.04
C SER A 225 11.43 2.53 28.03
N SER A 226 11.04 1.97 29.19
CA SER A 226 10.68 0.56 29.33
C SER A 226 9.39 0.22 28.59
N LEU A 227 8.41 1.14 28.59
CA LEU A 227 7.19 1.03 27.79
C LEU A 227 7.48 0.96 26.29
N GLY A 228 8.42 1.77 25.79
CA GLY A 228 8.85 1.71 24.39
C GLY A 228 9.44 0.35 24.02
N ASN A 229 10.27 -0.24 24.88
CA ASN A 229 10.84 -1.57 24.66
C ASN A 229 9.75 -2.65 24.65
N LEU A 230 8.84 -2.62 25.62
CA LEU A 230 7.75 -3.59 25.71
C LEU A 230 6.77 -3.48 24.55
N GLN A 231 6.48 -2.25 24.11
CA GLN A 231 5.68 -2.01 22.91
C GLN A 231 6.29 -2.71 21.70
N ALA A 232 7.61 -2.62 21.51
CA ALA A 232 8.30 -3.28 20.40
C ALA A 232 8.10 -4.81 20.41
N PHE A 233 8.16 -5.44 21.58
CA PHE A 233 7.86 -6.86 21.74
C PHE A 233 6.39 -7.19 21.46
N ILE A 234 5.46 -6.35 21.93
CA ILE A 234 4.03 -6.52 21.66
C ILE A 234 3.72 -6.36 20.17
N SER A 235 4.42 -5.47 19.44
CA SER A 235 4.27 -5.32 17.99
C SER A 235 4.63 -6.61 17.25
N ILE A 236 5.73 -7.27 17.63
CA ILE A 236 6.12 -8.58 17.09
C ILE A 236 5.08 -9.64 17.48
N GLY A 237 4.73 -9.70 18.77
CA GLY A 237 3.78 -10.66 19.32
C GLY A 237 2.38 -10.54 18.75
N GLY A 238 1.97 -9.36 18.28
CA GLY A 238 0.68 -9.15 17.62
C GLY A 238 0.63 -9.62 16.17
N VAL A 239 1.77 -9.68 15.48
CA VAL A 239 1.86 -10.09 14.08
C VAL A 239 1.86 -11.61 13.93
N VAL A 240 2.46 -12.34 14.87
CA VAL A 240 2.51 -13.81 14.82
C VAL A 240 1.12 -14.47 14.81
N PRO A 241 0.16 -14.14 15.71
CA PRO A 241 -1.20 -14.67 15.67
C PRO A 241 -1.95 -14.33 14.38
N MET A 242 -1.67 -13.16 13.79
CA MET A 242 -2.27 -12.76 12.52
C MET A 242 -1.84 -13.69 11.38
N TYR A 243 -0.54 -14.01 11.28
CA TYR A 243 -0.04 -14.93 10.25
C TYR A 243 -0.46 -16.37 10.48
N ILE A 244 -0.52 -16.84 11.73
CA ILE A 244 -1.08 -18.16 12.04
C ILE A 244 -2.55 -18.21 11.60
N ALA A 245 -3.35 -17.19 11.94
CA ALA A 245 -4.75 -17.14 11.53
C ALA A 245 -4.93 -17.07 10.00
N MET A 246 -4.07 -16.34 9.28
CA MET A 246 -4.08 -16.26 7.81
C MET A 246 -3.64 -17.58 7.16
N SER A 247 -2.73 -18.34 7.78
CA SER A 247 -2.20 -19.58 7.22
C SER A 247 -3.27 -20.64 6.95
N PHE A 248 -4.32 -20.68 7.79
CA PHE A 248 -5.49 -21.53 7.58
C PHE A 248 -6.13 -21.30 6.21
N GLY A 249 -6.14 -20.07 5.70
CA GLY A 249 -6.72 -19.74 4.39
C GLY A 249 -5.81 -19.99 3.19
N MET A 250 -4.55 -20.37 3.42
CA MET A 250 -3.56 -20.51 2.36
C MET A 250 -3.30 -21.96 1.97
N ASN A 251 -3.18 -22.88 2.94
CA ASN A 251 -2.80 -24.27 2.68
C ASN A 251 -3.58 -25.24 3.60
N PRO A 252 -4.37 -26.19 3.07
CA PRO A 252 -5.12 -27.17 3.86
C PRO A 252 -4.24 -28.22 4.56
N GLN A 253 -2.95 -28.32 4.23
CA GLN A 253 -1.98 -29.22 4.88
C GLN A 253 -0.94 -28.46 5.73
N GLY A 254 -1.18 -27.18 6.04
CA GLY A 254 -0.25 -26.38 6.82
C GLY A 254 -0.10 -26.83 8.28
N PHE A 255 1.04 -26.55 8.89
CA PHE A 255 1.35 -26.88 10.29
C PHE A 255 0.29 -26.39 11.29
N ALA A 256 -0.35 -25.24 11.00
CA ALA A 256 -1.43 -24.69 11.83
C ALA A 256 -2.66 -25.61 11.91
N ILE A 257 -2.93 -26.43 10.89
CA ILE A 257 -4.02 -27.42 10.91
C ILE A 257 -3.77 -28.49 11.96
N GLY A 258 -2.51 -28.92 12.14
CA GLY A 258 -2.15 -29.83 13.23
C GLY A 258 -2.42 -29.22 14.61
N TRP A 259 -2.21 -27.92 14.78
CA TRP A 259 -2.56 -27.22 16.03
C TRP A 259 -4.07 -27.12 16.22
N ALA A 260 -4.82 -26.89 15.13
CA ALA A 260 -6.28 -26.90 15.17
C ALA A 260 -6.83 -28.28 15.54
N ALA A 261 -6.23 -29.36 15.05
CA ALA A 261 -6.60 -30.74 15.40
C ALA A 261 -6.29 -31.07 16.86
N ALA A 262 -5.22 -30.51 17.42
CA ALA A 262 -4.81 -30.69 18.81
C ALA A 262 -5.54 -29.75 19.79
N MET A 263 -6.51 -28.94 19.34
CA MET A 263 -7.21 -28.01 20.22
C MET A 263 -8.04 -28.75 21.26
N PRO A 264 -7.90 -28.43 22.57
CA PRO A 264 -8.67 -29.06 23.62
C PRO A 264 -10.17 -28.81 23.47
N ALA A 265 -11.01 -29.77 23.85
CA ALA A 265 -12.47 -29.63 23.79
C ALA A 265 -13.02 -28.45 24.61
N TRP A 266 -12.32 -28.03 25.67
CA TRP A 266 -12.72 -26.87 26.47
C TRP A 266 -12.61 -25.54 25.71
N SER A 267 -11.82 -25.47 24.64
CA SER A 267 -11.61 -24.26 23.82
C SER A 267 -12.91 -23.69 23.26
N VAL A 268 -13.88 -24.56 22.95
CA VAL A 268 -15.18 -24.18 22.41
C VAL A 268 -16.06 -23.46 23.47
N TRP A 269 -15.71 -23.56 24.75
CA TRP A 269 -16.41 -22.88 25.86
C TRP A 269 -15.85 -21.50 26.19
N THR A 270 -14.81 -21.07 25.48
CA THR A 270 -14.31 -19.69 25.54
C THR A 270 -15.25 -18.74 24.78
N PRO A 271 -15.18 -17.41 24.99
CA PRO A 271 -16.04 -16.48 24.25
C PRO A 271 -15.96 -16.62 22.72
N PRO A 272 -14.78 -16.78 22.08
CA PRO A 272 -14.70 -17.09 20.64
C PRO A 272 -15.40 -18.41 20.27
N GLY A 273 -15.24 -19.46 21.08
CA GLY A 273 -15.87 -20.75 20.86
C GLY A 273 -17.40 -20.71 20.99
N LEU A 274 -17.92 -20.02 22.00
CA LEU A 274 -19.36 -19.83 22.19
C LEU A 274 -20.00 -19.02 21.05
N VAL A 275 -19.27 -18.05 20.50
CA VAL A 275 -19.69 -17.33 19.29
C VAL A 275 -19.85 -18.29 18.10
N ILE A 276 -18.90 -19.21 17.91
CA ILE A 276 -18.97 -20.21 16.83
C ILE A 276 -20.14 -21.17 17.06
N GLN A 277 -20.34 -21.65 18.29
CA GLN A 277 -21.48 -22.51 18.62
C GLN A 277 -22.81 -21.82 18.34
N LEU A 278 -22.95 -20.53 18.70
CA LEU A 278 -24.15 -19.75 18.43
C LEU A 278 -24.41 -19.52 16.94
N LEU A 279 -23.34 -19.30 16.16
CA LEU A 279 -23.43 -19.16 14.70
C LEU A 279 -23.72 -20.48 13.99
N ASN A 280 -23.32 -21.61 14.57
CA ASN A 280 -23.62 -22.94 14.06
C ASN A 280 -25.05 -23.36 14.41
N ARG A 281 -25.45 -23.18 15.68
CA ARG A 281 -26.78 -23.49 16.20
C ARG A 281 -27.23 -22.47 17.25
N PRO A 282 -28.15 -21.55 16.92
CA PRO A 282 -28.61 -20.56 17.88
C PRO A 282 -29.37 -21.24 19.03
N SER A 283 -28.97 -20.93 20.26
CA SER A 283 -29.61 -21.41 21.48
C SER A 283 -29.62 -20.31 22.53
N LEU A 284 -30.76 -20.14 23.21
CA LEU A 284 -30.88 -19.18 24.31
C LEU A 284 -29.93 -19.51 25.46
N ALA A 285 -29.70 -20.79 25.74
CA ALA A 285 -28.75 -21.22 26.77
C ALA A 285 -27.32 -20.80 26.41
N LEU A 286 -26.88 -21.05 25.17
CA LEU A 286 -25.57 -20.63 24.69
C LEU A 286 -25.43 -19.09 24.71
N ALA A 287 -26.47 -18.36 24.31
CA ALA A 287 -26.47 -16.90 24.34
C ALA A 287 -26.35 -16.35 25.77
N ALA A 288 -27.10 -16.93 26.71
CA ALA A 288 -27.01 -16.59 28.13
C ALA A 288 -25.62 -16.89 28.69
N THR A 289 -25.03 -18.05 28.38
CA THR A 289 -23.67 -18.39 28.86
C THR A 289 -22.63 -17.41 28.34
N LEU A 290 -22.68 -17.03 27.06
CA LEU A 290 -21.77 -16.03 26.49
C LEU A 290 -21.94 -14.67 27.19
N LEU A 291 -23.17 -14.20 27.37
CA LEU A 291 -23.44 -12.92 28.02
C LEU A 291 -22.97 -12.91 29.49
N VAL A 292 -23.19 -14.00 30.23
CA VAL A 292 -22.72 -14.15 31.60
C VAL A 292 -21.19 -14.16 31.65
N GLN A 293 -20.52 -14.90 30.76
CA GLN A 293 -19.06 -14.90 30.69
C GLN A 293 -18.50 -13.51 30.36
N VAL A 294 -19.07 -12.82 29.36
CA VAL A 294 -18.65 -11.46 28.99
C VAL A 294 -18.87 -10.51 30.16
N ALA A 295 -20.04 -10.55 30.83
CA ALA A 295 -20.33 -9.72 31.99
C ALA A 295 -19.37 -9.99 33.16
N ALA A 296 -19.05 -11.26 33.44
CA ALA A 296 -18.11 -11.65 34.48
C ALA A 296 -16.69 -11.15 34.19
N LEU A 297 -16.20 -11.30 32.95
CA LEU A 297 -14.90 -10.79 32.52
C LEU A 297 -14.81 -9.26 32.62
N LEU A 298 -15.88 -8.55 32.26
CA LEU A 298 -15.93 -7.09 32.39
C LEU A 298 -15.98 -6.65 33.85
N TRP A 299 -16.76 -7.34 34.69
CA TRP A 299 -16.84 -7.04 36.11
C TRP A 299 -15.48 -7.26 36.80
N LEU A 300 -14.85 -8.42 36.57
CA LEU A 300 -13.52 -8.73 37.08
C LEU A 300 -12.47 -7.73 36.59
N GLY A 301 -12.48 -7.41 35.29
CA GLY A 301 -11.59 -6.41 34.72
C GLY A 301 -11.79 -5.02 35.34
N MET A 302 -13.03 -4.64 35.63
CA MET A 302 -13.32 -3.37 36.29
C MET A 302 -12.82 -3.34 37.74
N LEU A 303 -12.89 -4.46 38.47
CA LEU A 303 -12.30 -4.58 39.81
C LEU A 303 -10.78 -4.39 39.77
N VAL A 304 -10.11 -5.05 38.82
CA VAL A 304 -8.66 -4.92 38.65
C VAL A 304 -8.26 -3.51 38.24
N LEU A 305 -8.99 -2.86 37.32
CA LEU A 305 -8.73 -1.46 36.92
C LEU A 305 -8.89 -0.49 38.10
N ARG A 306 -9.93 -0.68 38.92
CA ARG A 306 -10.13 0.14 40.14
C ARG A 306 -8.99 -0.06 41.13
N HIS A 307 -8.52 -1.29 41.29
CA HIS A 307 -7.37 -1.61 42.13
C HIS A 307 -6.08 -0.97 41.60
N GLN A 308 -5.82 -1.06 40.29
CA GLN A 308 -4.65 -0.44 39.65
C GLN A 308 -4.61 1.07 39.85
N LEU A 309 -5.76 1.75 39.85
CA LEU A 309 -5.88 3.20 39.95
C LEU A 309 -6.14 3.73 41.37
N ARG A 310 -6.06 2.87 42.40
CA ARG A 310 -6.33 3.26 43.80
C ARG A 310 -5.32 4.31 44.30
N ASP A 311 -4.07 4.18 43.86
CA ASP A 311 -2.93 5.00 44.29
C ASP A 311 -2.75 6.26 43.41
N GLY A 312 -3.68 6.52 42.49
CA GLY A 312 -3.65 7.66 41.58
C GLY A 312 -3.52 7.26 40.10
N VAL A 313 -3.52 8.27 39.22
CA VAL A 313 -3.45 8.09 37.75
C VAL A 313 -2.05 8.42 37.20
N VAL A 314 -1.18 9.01 38.01
CA VAL A 314 0.19 9.41 37.65
C VAL A 314 1.17 8.61 38.50
N GLY A 315 1.89 7.66 37.89
CA GLY A 315 2.87 6.82 38.59
C GLY A 315 4.20 7.51 38.89
N SER A 316 4.54 8.59 38.15
CA SER A 316 5.65 9.50 38.42
C SER A 316 5.55 10.72 37.50
N GLY A 317 5.78 11.93 38.01
CA GLY A 317 5.80 13.13 37.17
C GLY A 317 7.03 13.14 36.25
N GLN A 318 6.92 13.67 35.03
CA GLN A 318 8.07 13.87 34.12
C GLN A 318 9.21 14.69 34.76
N ARG A 319 8.93 15.45 35.83
CA ARG A 319 9.94 16.15 36.63
C ARG A 319 10.74 15.24 37.59
N ALA A 320 10.21 14.08 37.98
CA ALA A 320 10.91 13.15 38.88
C ALA A 320 12.03 12.39 38.16
N SER A 321 11.88 12.12 36.86
CA SER A 321 12.92 11.54 36.01
C SER A 321 14.06 12.50 35.65
N VAL A 322 13.91 13.80 35.94
CA VAL A 322 14.97 14.82 35.76
C VAL A 322 15.94 14.85 36.95
N ARG A 323 15.60 14.23 38.08
CA ARG A 323 16.48 14.14 39.26
C ARG A 323 17.50 13.00 39.13
N MET A 324 18.16 12.88 37.98
CA MET A 324 19.49 12.27 37.96
C MET A 324 20.46 13.37 38.36
N LEU A 325 21.16 13.16 39.48
CA LEU A 325 22.37 13.92 39.81
C LEU A 325 23.24 14.01 38.54
N PRO A 326 23.76 15.20 38.19
CA PRO A 326 24.68 15.30 37.05
C PRO A 326 25.84 14.34 37.32
N LYS A 327 25.96 13.30 36.50
CA LYS A 327 27.15 12.46 36.50
C LYS A 327 28.31 13.41 36.21
N ALA A 328 29.22 13.55 37.16
CA ALA A 328 30.39 14.41 37.06
C ALA A 328 31.04 14.27 35.68
N ASN A 329 31.36 15.42 35.08
CA ASN A 329 31.96 15.54 33.74
C ASN A 329 33.04 14.48 33.55
N ALA A 330 32.71 13.41 32.83
CA ALA A 330 33.71 12.49 32.33
C ALA A 330 34.57 13.27 31.33
N PRO A 331 35.91 13.21 31.41
CA PRO A 331 36.77 13.93 30.50
C PRO A 331 36.40 13.55 29.07
N VAL A 332 36.18 14.55 28.23
CA VAL A 332 35.96 14.38 26.79
C VAL A 332 37.28 13.88 26.20
N LEU A 333 37.46 12.55 26.21
CA LEU A 333 38.54 11.90 25.48
C LEU A 333 38.34 12.26 23.99
N PRO A 334 39.38 12.71 23.28
CA PRO A 334 39.28 12.97 21.85
C PRO A 334 38.97 11.65 21.18
N SER A 335 37.72 11.45 20.76
CA SER A 335 37.31 10.23 20.10
C SER A 335 37.85 10.24 18.67
N SER A 336 39.10 9.83 18.51
CA SER A 336 39.60 9.24 17.26
C SER A 336 38.93 7.88 17.09
N ARG A 337 37.63 7.91 16.79
CA ARG A 337 36.89 6.73 16.33
C ARG A 337 36.56 6.99 14.88
N TRP A 338 36.80 6.00 14.03
CA TRP A 338 36.36 5.98 12.65
C TRP A 338 34.90 6.40 12.58
N GLN A 339 34.66 7.61 12.07
CA GLN A 339 33.32 8.18 12.02
C GLN A 339 32.66 7.76 10.71
N ILE A 340 31.78 6.77 10.77
CA ILE A 340 31.05 6.29 9.59
C ILE A 340 30.01 7.35 9.18
N GLY A 341 30.06 7.77 7.92
CA GLY A 341 29.03 8.62 7.30
C GLY A 341 29.03 10.08 7.74
N THR A 342 28.07 10.85 7.24
CA THR A 342 27.89 12.28 7.56
C THR A 342 27.30 12.49 8.96
N VAL A 343 27.31 13.73 9.45
CA VAL A 343 26.70 14.09 10.75
C VAL A 343 25.22 13.71 10.79
N ILE A 344 24.49 13.92 9.69
CA ILE A 344 23.08 13.59 9.56
C ILE A 344 22.88 12.07 9.64
N GLN A 345 23.72 11.30 8.93
CA GLN A 345 23.64 9.84 8.94
C GLN A 345 23.94 9.26 10.33
N ARG A 346 24.93 9.82 11.04
CA ARG A 346 25.25 9.42 12.42
C ARG A 346 24.12 9.71 13.40
N ARG A 347 23.41 10.84 13.21
CA ARG A 347 22.20 11.15 13.99
C ARG A 347 21.14 10.06 13.79
N GLU A 348 20.86 9.66 12.56
CA GLU A 348 19.89 8.60 12.26
C GLU A 348 20.31 7.25 12.84
N LEU A 349 21.58 6.86 12.70
CA LEU A 349 22.11 5.62 13.31
C LEU A 349 22.04 5.65 14.84
N SER A 350 22.30 6.81 15.45
CA SER A 350 22.15 6.97 16.90
C SER A 350 20.68 6.88 17.34
N LEU A 351 19.74 7.40 16.53
CA LEU A 351 18.31 7.26 16.81
C LEU A 351 17.90 5.78 16.73
N LEU A 352 18.32 5.07 15.69
CA LEU A 352 18.07 3.64 15.52
C LEU A 352 18.64 2.80 16.68
N LYS A 353 19.82 3.18 17.19
CA LYS A 353 20.44 2.51 18.35
C LYS A 353 19.70 2.79 19.67
N ARG A 354 19.18 4.01 19.85
CA ARG A 354 18.57 4.46 21.11
C ARG A 354 17.09 4.08 21.22
N ASP A 355 16.36 4.10 20.12
CA ASP A 355 14.92 3.77 20.09
C ASP A 355 14.71 2.33 19.61
N ARG A 356 14.44 1.42 20.55
CA ARG A 356 14.23 -0.01 20.27
C ARG A 356 12.95 -0.26 19.49
N ASN A 357 11.90 0.51 19.72
CA ASN A 357 10.67 0.38 18.95
C ASN A 357 10.93 0.74 17.49
N PHE A 358 11.65 1.83 17.27
CA PHE A 358 12.05 2.23 15.92
C PHE A 358 12.95 1.19 15.24
N PHE A 359 13.92 0.63 15.96
CA PHE A 359 14.75 -0.48 15.48
C PHE A 359 13.91 -1.69 15.07
N VAL A 360 13.02 -2.16 15.96
CA VAL A 360 12.20 -3.34 15.72
C VAL A 360 11.27 -3.14 14.53
N GLN A 361 10.55 -2.02 14.46
CA GLN A 361 9.60 -1.76 13.37
C GLN A 361 10.28 -1.63 12.01
N THR A 362 11.50 -1.08 11.99
CA THR A 362 12.22 -0.83 10.74
C THR A 362 12.98 -2.06 10.25
N LEU A 363 13.67 -2.76 11.15
CA LEU A 363 14.66 -3.77 10.80
C LEU A 363 14.23 -5.20 11.16
N LEU A 364 13.53 -5.40 12.27
CA LEU A 364 13.20 -6.76 12.73
C LEU A 364 11.84 -7.24 12.23
N LEU A 365 10.84 -6.36 12.21
CA LEU A 365 9.49 -6.67 11.76
C LEU A 365 9.41 -7.26 10.34
N PRO A 366 10.17 -6.77 9.34
CA PRO A 366 10.14 -7.34 7.99
C PRO A 366 10.63 -8.80 7.97
N LEU A 367 11.66 -9.10 8.76
CA LEU A 367 12.18 -10.46 8.93
C LEU A 367 11.19 -11.38 9.63
N VAL A 368 10.52 -10.87 10.67
CA VAL A 368 9.46 -11.62 11.38
C VAL A 368 8.31 -11.92 10.43
N ILE A 369 7.87 -10.93 9.65
CA ILE A 369 6.83 -11.10 8.64
C ILE A 369 7.21 -12.22 7.67
N LEU A 370 8.39 -12.14 7.05
CA LEU A 370 8.82 -13.15 6.08
C LEU A 370 9.02 -14.53 6.73
N GLY A 371 9.71 -14.58 7.87
CA GLY A 371 9.96 -15.83 8.60
C GLY A 371 8.65 -16.50 9.03
N SER A 372 7.69 -15.71 9.51
CA SER A 372 6.36 -16.23 9.85
C SER A 372 5.60 -16.75 8.62
N GLN A 373 5.70 -16.08 7.47
CA GLN A 373 5.10 -16.59 6.23
C GLN A 373 5.72 -17.91 5.78
N VAL A 374 7.06 -18.03 5.81
CA VAL A 374 7.75 -19.28 5.43
C VAL A 374 7.36 -20.43 6.36
N ILE A 375 7.37 -20.19 7.68
CA ILE A 375 7.05 -21.20 8.69
C ILE A 375 5.58 -21.63 8.60
N PHE A 376 4.65 -20.67 8.61
CA PHE A 376 3.22 -20.97 8.75
C PHE A 376 2.52 -21.28 7.44
N ALA A 377 3.00 -20.81 6.28
CA ALA A 377 2.43 -21.20 4.99
C ALA A 377 2.79 -22.64 4.56
N GLY A 378 3.57 -23.38 5.36
CA GLY A 378 4.00 -24.74 5.06
C GLY A 378 5.16 -24.82 4.05
N ARG A 379 5.78 -23.69 3.72
CA ARG A 379 6.86 -23.59 2.72
C ARG A 379 8.26 -23.92 3.26
N LEU A 380 8.36 -24.54 4.44
CA LEU A 380 9.65 -24.95 5.02
C LEU A 380 10.27 -26.11 4.22
N HIS A 381 9.46 -26.96 3.59
CA HIS A 381 9.94 -27.97 2.63
C HIS A 381 10.30 -27.34 1.27
N ASP A 382 9.84 -26.11 1.01
CA ASP A 382 10.03 -25.34 -0.23
C ASP A 382 11.20 -24.34 -0.14
N VAL A 383 12.08 -24.42 0.87
CA VAL A 383 13.33 -23.62 0.86
C VAL A 383 14.18 -23.98 -0.36
N HIS A 384 14.08 -25.22 -0.84
CA HIS A 384 14.66 -25.63 -2.12
C HIS A 384 13.92 -24.95 -3.29
N GLU A 385 12.59 -24.83 -3.26
CA GLU A 385 11.81 -24.09 -4.26
C GLU A 385 12.23 -22.60 -4.34
N LEU A 386 12.61 -21.99 -3.21
CA LEU A 386 13.17 -20.63 -3.17
C LEU A 386 14.49 -20.53 -3.95
N LEU A 387 15.36 -21.55 -3.84
CA LEU A 387 16.62 -21.64 -4.58
C LEU A 387 16.40 -22.04 -6.05
N ASP A 388 15.35 -22.83 -6.32
CA ASP A 388 14.99 -23.29 -7.66
C ASP A 388 14.31 -22.20 -8.49
N SER A 389 13.63 -21.24 -7.82
CA SER A 389 12.91 -20.12 -8.43
C SER A 389 13.62 -18.77 -8.25
N PRO A 390 14.43 -18.31 -9.24
CA PRO A 390 15.09 -17.02 -9.19
C PRO A 390 14.13 -15.85 -8.96
N ALA A 391 12.94 -15.93 -9.55
CA ALA A 391 11.93 -14.88 -9.43
C ALA A 391 11.44 -14.74 -7.98
N LEU A 392 11.20 -15.85 -7.27
CA LEU A 392 10.71 -15.83 -5.90
C LEU A 392 11.78 -15.32 -4.92
N LEU A 393 13.03 -15.79 -5.08
CA LEU A 393 14.17 -15.35 -4.28
C LEU A 393 14.38 -13.83 -4.39
N VAL A 394 14.43 -13.34 -5.63
CA VAL A 394 14.74 -11.94 -5.93
C VAL A 394 13.59 -11.02 -5.52
N SER A 395 12.35 -11.45 -5.75
CA SER A 395 11.15 -10.73 -5.29
C SER A 395 11.10 -10.62 -3.76
N THR A 396 11.45 -11.70 -3.05
CA THR A 396 11.53 -11.71 -1.59
C THR A 396 12.60 -10.75 -1.06
N GLY A 397 13.81 -10.78 -1.63
CA GLY A 397 14.89 -9.87 -1.26
C GLY A 397 14.54 -8.40 -1.51
N PHE A 398 13.92 -8.11 -2.66
CA PHE A 398 13.47 -6.76 -3.01
C PHE A 398 12.34 -6.28 -2.10
N PHE A 399 11.38 -7.15 -1.74
CA PHE A 399 10.30 -6.85 -0.81
C PHE A 399 10.83 -6.49 0.59
N LEU A 400 11.81 -7.25 1.12
CA LEU A 400 12.43 -6.94 2.42
C LEU A 400 13.10 -5.55 2.42
N GLY A 401 13.85 -5.25 1.35
CA GLY A 401 14.53 -3.96 1.22
C GLY A 401 13.55 -2.79 1.13
N THR A 402 12.52 -2.91 0.28
CA THR A 402 11.52 -1.86 0.08
C THR A 402 10.56 -1.70 1.25
N TYR A 403 10.21 -2.77 1.95
CA TYR A 403 9.44 -2.68 3.20
C TYR A 403 10.22 -1.91 4.27
N THR A 404 11.52 -2.15 4.40
CA THR A 404 12.39 -1.39 5.32
C THR A 404 12.35 0.10 5.00
N LEU A 405 12.41 0.48 3.71
CA LEU A 405 12.32 1.87 3.24
C LEU A 405 10.95 2.51 3.55
N MET A 406 9.87 1.74 3.50
CA MET A 406 8.51 2.21 3.85
C MET A 406 8.39 2.65 5.31
N MET A 407 9.06 1.95 6.23
CA MET A 407 9.06 2.30 7.67
C MET A 407 10.12 3.35 8.04
N SER A 408 11.11 3.56 7.17
CA SER A 408 12.25 4.43 7.41
C SER A 408 12.30 5.66 6.51
N ALA A 409 12.83 5.52 5.30
CA ALA A 409 13.03 6.57 4.30
C ALA A 409 11.75 7.37 4.03
N PHE A 410 10.61 6.69 3.89
CA PHE A 410 9.31 7.33 3.69
C PHE A 410 8.88 8.22 4.88
N GLN A 411 9.25 7.84 6.10
CA GLN A 411 8.88 8.55 7.32
C GLN A 411 9.92 9.60 7.77
N THR A 412 10.93 9.87 6.94
CA THR A 412 12.06 10.75 7.27
C THR A 412 11.63 12.12 7.79
N LEU A 413 10.72 12.81 7.10
CA LEU A 413 10.22 14.14 7.51
C LEU A 413 9.29 14.06 8.72
N ASN A 414 8.47 13.01 8.79
CA ASN A 414 7.54 12.80 9.90
C ASN A 414 8.25 12.61 11.24
N LYS A 415 9.44 12.00 11.23
CA LYS A 415 10.28 11.84 12.42
C LYS A 415 10.87 13.15 12.91
N GLU A 416 11.19 14.08 12.01
CA GLU A 416 11.59 15.43 12.41
C GLU A 416 10.40 16.16 13.07
N GLY A 417 9.18 15.98 12.56
CA GLY A 417 7.96 16.46 13.21
C GLY A 417 8.03 17.96 13.55
N GLY A 418 7.85 18.30 14.84
CA GLY A 418 7.91 19.70 15.31
C GLY A 418 9.31 20.31 15.28
N SER A 419 10.36 19.51 15.04
CA SER A 419 11.74 19.98 14.89
C SER A 419 12.13 20.29 13.45
N LEU A 420 11.22 20.10 12.48
CA LEU A 420 11.49 20.32 11.06
C LEU A 420 12.00 21.74 10.76
N TRP A 421 11.52 22.76 11.47
CA TRP A 421 11.96 24.14 11.29
C TRP A 421 13.46 24.33 11.53
N MET A 422 14.08 23.51 12.40
CA MET A 422 15.52 23.58 12.62
C MET A 422 16.31 23.19 11.37
N LEU A 423 15.79 22.29 10.51
CA LEU A 423 16.46 21.97 9.25
C LEU A 423 16.55 23.15 8.28
N TYR A 424 15.68 24.16 8.41
CA TYR A 424 15.75 25.39 7.63
C TYR A 424 16.71 26.43 8.21
N THR A 425 17.17 26.25 9.46
CA THR A 425 18.13 27.17 10.09
C THR A 425 19.57 26.68 10.02
N PHE A 426 19.79 25.41 9.61
CA PHE A 426 21.14 24.89 9.35
C PHE A 426 21.71 25.46 8.03
N PRO A 427 23.05 25.60 7.91
CA PRO A 427 23.71 26.08 6.70
C PRO A 427 23.71 25.07 5.54
N LEU A 428 22.93 23.98 5.65
CA LEU A 428 22.79 22.95 4.62
C LEU A 428 21.35 22.96 4.08
N PRO A 429 21.16 22.90 2.76
CA PRO A 429 19.82 22.86 2.19
C PRO A 429 19.11 21.56 2.60
N VAL A 430 17.82 21.68 2.93
CA VAL A 430 16.97 20.53 3.32
C VAL A 430 17.00 19.42 2.25
N GLU A 431 17.13 19.78 0.97
CA GLU A 431 17.29 18.80 -0.12
C GLU A 431 18.51 17.89 0.09
N GLN A 432 19.65 18.46 0.47
CA GLN A 432 20.88 17.69 0.69
C GLN A 432 20.76 16.79 1.92
N ALA A 433 20.14 17.29 3.00
CA ALA A 433 19.83 16.46 4.16
C ALA A 433 18.93 15.26 3.80
N LEU A 434 17.92 15.46 2.96
CA LEU A 434 17.05 14.37 2.49
C LEU A 434 17.79 13.38 1.57
N LYS A 435 18.71 13.85 0.72
CA LYS A 435 19.59 13.00 -0.10
C LYS A 435 20.47 12.10 0.75
N GLU A 436 21.14 12.65 1.76
CA GLU A 436 22.02 11.88 2.66
C GLU A 436 21.25 10.81 3.43
N LYS A 437 20.01 11.12 3.83
CA LYS A 437 19.11 10.16 4.47
C LYS A 437 18.63 9.07 3.50
N ALA A 438 18.28 9.43 2.26
CA ALA A 438 17.93 8.46 1.22
C ALA A 438 19.09 7.48 0.95
N GLN A 439 20.32 7.99 0.89
CA GLN A 439 21.52 7.16 0.72
C GLN A 439 21.74 6.21 1.89
N LEU A 440 21.65 6.70 3.13
CA LEU A 440 21.79 5.85 4.32
C LEU A 440 20.76 4.72 4.32
N TRP A 441 19.49 5.05 4.09
CA TRP A 441 18.42 4.05 4.10
C TRP A 441 18.53 3.08 2.92
N ALA A 442 19.01 3.52 1.75
CA ALA A 442 19.31 2.62 0.65
C ALA A 442 20.36 1.58 1.05
N VAL A 443 21.47 2.01 1.66
CA VAL A 443 22.54 1.10 2.12
C VAL A 443 22.03 0.13 3.18
N LEU A 444 21.32 0.63 4.20
CA LEU A 444 20.77 -0.22 5.26
C LEU A 444 19.76 -1.24 4.70
N SER A 445 18.89 -0.81 3.79
CA SER A 445 17.92 -1.70 3.15
C SER A 445 18.54 -2.75 2.23
N MET A 446 19.71 -2.48 1.63
CA MET A 446 20.42 -3.46 0.80
C MET A 446 21.00 -4.63 1.60
N ILE A 447 21.22 -4.47 2.92
CA ILE A 447 21.79 -5.53 3.76
C ILE A 447 20.93 -6.80 3.70
N TYR A 448 19.60 -6.68 3.74
CA TYR A 448 18.69 -7.83 3.70
C TYR A 448 18.82 -8.69 2.43
N PRO A 449 18.63 -8.12 1.22
CA PRO A 449 18.82 -8.88 -0.01
C PRO A 449 20.26 -9.34 -0.18
N LEU A 450 21.27 -8.59 0.26
CA LEU A 450 22.66 -9.07 0.20
C LEU A 450 22.88 -10.32 1.04
N ILE A 451 22.32 -10.37 2.26
CA ILE A 451 22.38 -11.58 3.11
C ILE A 451 21.61 -12.72 2.44
N LEU A 452 20.38 -12.47 1.97
CA LEU A 452 19.55 -13.48 1.35
C LEU A 452 20.18 -14.05 0.06
N PHE A 453 20.69 -13.18 -0.81
CA PHE A 453 21.32 -13.56 -2.07
C PHE A 453 22.68 -14.21 -1.83
N GLY A 454 23.45 -13.72 -0.85
CA GLY A 454 24.70 -14.36 -0.43
C GLY A 454 24.47 -15.78 0.10
N ALA A 455 23.47 -15.97 0.95
CA ALA A 455 23.07 -17.30 1.41
C ALA A 455 22.63 -18.19 0.23
N ALA A 456 21.78 -17.67 -0.67
CA ALA A 456 21.34 -18.42 -1.83
C ALA A 456 22.50 -18.84 -2.74
N LEU A 457 23.49 -17.97 -2.97
CA LEU A 457 24.68 -18.30 -3.75
C LEU A 457 25.57 -19.36 -3.07
N LEU A 458 25.65 -19.37 -1.74
CA LEU A 458 26.42 -20.36 -0.98
C LEU A 458 25.77 -21.75 -1.00
N PHE A 459 24.44 -21.83 -0.97
CA PHE A 459 23.69 -23.08 -0.95
C PHE A 459 23.24 -23.55 -2.35
N MET A 460 23.61 -22.80 -3.40
CA MET A 460 23.23 -23.12 -4.77
C MET A 460 24.13 -24.23 -5.34
N PRO A 461 23.55 -25.33 -5.87
CA PRO A 461 24.33 -26.46 -6.36
C PRO A 461 25.09 -26.17 -7.67
N GLN A 462 24.60 -25.24 -8.49
CA GLN A 462 25.20 -24.87 -9.78
C GLN A 462 25.03 -23.39 -10.08
N TRP A 463 26.05 -22.75 -10.66
CA TRP A 463 26.00 -21.34 -11.02
C TRP A 463 24.96 -21.03 -12.10
N ARG A 464 24.17 -19.97 -11.88
CA ARG A 464 23.03 -19.55 -12.71
C ARG A 464 23.10 -18.07 -13.07
N TRP A 465 23.46 -17.77 -14.32
CA TRP A 465 23.58 -16.39 -14.84
C TRP A 465 22.24 -15.63 -14.85
N ASP A 466 21.13 -16.34 -15.11
CA ASP A 466 19.77 -15.81 -15.07
C ASP A 466 19.42 -15.28 -13.67
N MET A 467 19.84 -16.00 -12.62
CA MET A 467 19.64 -15.58 -11.24
C MET A 467 20.53 -14.38 -10.88
N ALA A 468 21.81 -14.41 -11.23
CA ALA A 468 22.73 -13.31 -10.95
C ALA A 468 22.26 -11.99 -11.58
N GLY A 469 21.79 -12.03 -12.83
CA GLY A 469 21.21 -10.87 -13.50
C GLY A 469 19.97 -10.31 -12.79
N LEU A 470 19.08 -11.19 -12.31
CA LEU A 470 17.90 -10.80 -11.53
C LEU A 470 18.26 -10.20 -10.16
N MET A 471 19.23 -10.78 -9.44
CA MET A 471 19.75 -10.25 -8.18
C MET A 471 20.29 -8.82 -8.37
N LEU A 472 21.07 -8.59 -9.43
CA LEU A 472 21.60 -7.27 -9.75
C LEU A 472 20.47 -6.26 -10.04
N LEU A 473 19.44 -6.66 -10.78
CA LEU A 473 18.28 -5.80 -11.04
C LEU A 473 17.53 -5.42 -9.76
N ALA A 474 17.30 -6.37 -8.85
CA ALA A 474 16.69 -6.07 -7.56
C ALA A 474 17.57 -5.15 -6.69
N LEU A 475 18.89 -5.39 -6.63
CA LEU A 475 19.81 -4.53 -5.91
C LEU A 475 19.85 -3.10 -6.49
N ALA A 476 19.82 -2.97 -7.82
CA ALA A 476 19.74 -1.68 -8.50
C ALA A 476 18.42 -0.94 -8.21
N GLY A 477 17.32 -1.68 -8.03
CA GLY A 477 16.02 -1.10 -7.69
C GLY A 477 15.97 -0.46 -6.30
N ILE A 478 16.68 -0.97 -5.29
CA ILE A 478 16.56 -0.51 -3.89
C ILE A 478 16.95 0.97 -3.70
N PRO A 479 18.09 1.46 -4.22
CA PRO A 479 18.41 2.88 -4.18
C PRO A 479 17.35 3.76 -4.85
N LEU A 480 16.80 3.32 -6.00
CA LEU A 480 15.73 4.04 -6.70
C LEU A 480 14.47 4.14 -5.82
N TYR A 481 14.10 3.04 -5.18
CA TYR A 481 12.97 3.00 -4.26
C TYR A 481 13.20 3.79 -2.98
N SER A 482 14.45 4.00 -2.56
CA SER A 482 14.77 4.91 -1.45
C SER A 482 14.50 6.35 -1.83
N VAL A 483 14.92 6.75 -3.03
CA VAL A 483 14.64 8.09 -3.60
C VAL A 483 13.13 8.29 -3.75
N ILE A 484 12.41 7.31 -4.29
CA ILE A 484 10.95 7.33 -4.41
C ILE A 484 10.30 7.43 -3.02
N ALA A 485 10.76 6.66 -2.03
CA ALA A 485 10.23 6.68 -0.67
C ALA A 485 10.37 8.06 -0.02
N VAL A 486 11.55 8.67 -0.08
CA VAL A 486 11.78 10.02 0.47
C VAL A 486 10.95 11.07 -0.28
N ALA A 487 10.91 11.01 -1.61
CA ALA A 487 10.13 11.94 -2.42
C ALA A 487 8.63 11.85 -2.12
N LEU A 488 8.06 10.64 -2.06
CA LEU A 488 6.68 10.43 -1.65
C LEU A 488 6.45 10.84 -0.18
N GLY A 489 7.43 10.62 0.69
CA GLY A 489 7.43 11.05 2.08
C GLY A 489 7.23 12.56 2.25
N VAL A 490 7.79 13.38 1.35
CA VAL A 490 7.57 14.85 1.33
C VAL A 490 6.09 15.19 1.13
N PHE A 491 5.39 14.50 0.22
CA PHE A 491 3.95 14.74 -0.01
C PHE A 491 3.06 14.08 1.04
N ALA A 492 3.53 12.97 1.61
CA ALA A 492 2.84 12.25 2.66
C ALA A 492 2.84 13.02 3.98
N SER A 493 3.89 13.80 4.23
CA SER A 493 4.10 14.51 5.49
C SER A 493 3.30 15.82 5.55
N ASP A 494 2.52 15.99 6.61
CA ASP A 494 1.84 17.24 6.96
C ASP A 494 2.41 17.76 8.29
N PRO A 495 3.51 18.52 8.27
CA PRO A 495 4.24 18.88 9.49
C PRO A 495 3.44 19.81 10.41
N LEU A 496 2.44 20.52 9.86
CA LEU A 496 1.56 21.43 10.58
C LEU A 496 0.37 20.72 11.23
N ALA A 497 0.16 19.42 10.95
CA ALA A 497 -0.89 18.65 11.58
C ALA A 497 -0.61 18.45 13.08
N THR A 498 -1.56 18.81 13.92
CA THR A 498 -1.50 18.62 15.37
C THR A 498 -1.58 17.14 15.76
N GLU A 499 -2.32 16.36 14.99
CA GLU A 499 -2.55 14.93 15.21
C GLU A 499 -1.47 14.07 14.55
N VAL A 500 -0.81 13.20 15.32
CA VAL A 500 0.29 12.35 14.84
C VAL A 500 -0.14 11.48 13.65
N GLN A 501 -1.33 10.89 13.70
CA GLN A 501 -1.86 10.06 12.63
C GLN A 501 -2.22 10.86 11.37
N ALA A 502 -2.49 12.16 11.50
CA ALA A 502 -2.73 13.05 10.37
C ALA A 502 -1.45 13.63 9.77
N LYS A 503 -0.30 13.49 10.46
CA LYS A 503 1.01 13.88 9.93
C LYS A 503 1.42 13.03 8.73
N VAL A 504 0.96 11.77 8.64
CA VAL A 504 1.25 10.89 7.49
C VAL A 504 -0.01 10.58 6.71
N ARG A 505 -0.04 10.94 5.43
CA ARG A 505 -1.13 10.58 4.52
C ARG A 505 -0.93 9.17 3.99
N SER A 506 -1.78 8.24 4.43
CA SER A 506 -1.75 6.82 4.04
C SER A 506 -1.84 6.57 2.53
N THR A 507 -2.50 7.45 1.77
CA THR A 507 -2.60 7.35 0.30
C THR A 507 -1.24 7.19 -0.39
N TYR A 508 -0.22 7.92 0.05
CA TYR A 508 1.12 7.86 -0.54
C TYR A 508 1.87 6.59 -0.13
N LEU A 509 1.54 6.03 1.04
CA LEU A 509 2.07 4.74 1.48
C LEU A 509 1.51 3.61 0.60
N TYR A 510 0.19 3.63 0.34
CA TYR A 510 -0.41 2.68 -0.61
C TYR A 510 0.15 2.83 -2.03
N LEU A 511 0.40 4.07 -2.48
CA LEU A 511 1.07 4.31 -3.75
C LEU A 511 2.48 3.69 -3.77
N TYR A 512 3.26 3.87 -2.70
CA TYR A 512 4.58 3.25 -2.58
C TYR A 512 4.51 1.71 -2.64
N MET A 513 3.55 1.10 -1.95
CA MET A 513 3.32 -0.35 -1.99
C MET A 513 2.89 -0.82 -3.38
N LEU A 514 2.03 -0.07 -4.08
CA LEU A 514 1.61 -0.37 -5.44
C LEU A 514 2.81 -0.36 -6.41
N LEU A 515 3.64 0.69 -6.35
CA LEU A 515 4.85 0.76 -7.17
C LEU A 515 5.76 -0.44 -6.91
N THR A 516 6.00 -0.74 -5.62
CA THR A 516 6.81 -1.88 -5.19
C THR A 516 6.27 -3.20 -5.77
N GLY A 517 4.95 -3.42 -5.68
CA GLY A 517 4.30 -4.60 -6.24
C GLY A 517 4.40 -4.69 -7.77
N LEU A 518 4.30 -3.58 -8.48
CA LEU A 518 4.49 -3.53 -9.94
C LEU A 518 5.92 -3.89 -10.33
N TYR A 519 6.93 -3.42 -9.59
CA TYR A 519 8.33 -3.78 -9.84
C TYR A 519 8.63 -5.24 -9.52
N ILE A 520 8.06 -5.78 -8.44
CA ILE A 520 8.11 -7.22 -8.14
C ILE A 520 7.49 -8.02 -9.29
N GLY A 521 6.30 -7.63 -9.76
CA GLY A 521 5.64 -8.25 -10.90
C GLY A 521 6.49 -8.22 -12.18
N ALA A 522 7.18 -7.11 -12.42
CA ALA A 522 8.10 -6.97 -13.55
C ALA A 522 9.33 -7.88 -13.44
N LEU A 523 9.89 -8.03 -12.23
CA LEU A 523 10.98 -8.97 -11.96
C LEU A 523 10.54 -10.41 -12.21
N SER A 524 9.30 -10.77 -11.83
CA SER A 524 8.81 -12.14 -11.92
C SER A 524 8.30 -12.56 -13.31
N ALA A 525 7.67 -11.65 -14.07
CA ALA A 525 6.90 -12.01 -15.27
C ALA A 525 7.55 -11.55 -16.60
N GLY A 526 8.69 -10.86 -16.55
CA GLY A 526 9.26 -10.19 -17.72
C GLY A 526 10.41 -10.92 -18.41
N SER A 527 10.55 -10.70 -19.73
CA SER A 527 11.83 -10.94 -20.44
C SER A 527 12.92 -9.99 -19.94
N LEU A 528 14.20 -10.26 -20.23
CA LEU A 528 15.31 -9.36 -19.85
C LEU A 528 15.07 -7.92 -20.34
N VAL A 529 14.58 -7.77 -21.57
CA VAL A 529 14.24 -6.46 -22.14
C VAL A 529 13.14 -5.79 -21.33
N GLN A 530 12.05 -6.49 -21.02
CA GLN A 530 10.96 -5.93 -20.21
C GLN A 530 11.45 -5.52 -18.81
N ARG A 531 12.31 -6.32 -18.17
CA ARG A 531 12.90 -5.99 -16.87
C ARG A 531 13.74 -4.71 -16.93
N LEU A 532 14.57 -4.57 -17.98
CA LEU A 532 15.36 -3.35 -18.22
C LEU A 532 14.47 -2.14 -18.50
N VAL A 533 13.37 -2.31 -19.24
CA VAL A 533 12.35 -1.28 -19.47
C VAL A 533 11.79 -0.77 -18.15
N PHE A 534 11.34 -1.67 -17.29
CA PHE A 534 10.80 -1.30 -15.98
C PHE A 534 11.84 -0.60 -15.10
N LEU A 535 13.12 -1.02 -15.15
CA LEU A 535 14.20 -0.33 -14.47
C LEU A 535 14.35 1.12 -14.97
N VAL A 536 14.41 1.33 -16.29
CA VAL A 536 14.53 2.66 -16.90
C VAL A 536 13.33 3.55 -16.54
N LEU A 537 12.11 3.02 -16.61
CA LEU A 537 10.90 3.74 -16.19
C LEU A 537 10.93 4.10 -14.69
N THR A 538 11.46 3.20 -13.85
CA THR A 538 11.61 3.45 -12.41
C THR A 538 12.64 4.53 -12.13
N VAL A 539 13.77 4.55 -12.86
CA VAL A 539 14.77 5.63 -12.78
C VAL A 539 14.13 6.97 -13.15
N ALA A 540 13.43 7.01 -14.28
CA ALA A 540 12.74 8.22 -14.73
C ALA A 540 11.72 8.70 -13.68
N LEU A 541 10.96 7.77 -13.08
CA LEU A 541 9.98 8.09 -12.05
C LEU A 541 10.64 8.62 -10.77
N ALA A 542 11.73 8.00 -10.32
CA ALA A 542 12.47 8.43 -9.14
C ALA A 542 12.99 9.88 -9.31
N LEU A 543 13.60 10.18 -10.46
CA LEU A 543 14.08 11.53 -10.78
C LEU A 543 12.95 12.55 -10.85
N ALA A 544 11.84 12.18 -11.50
CA ALA A 544 10.71 13.07 -11.67
C ALA A 544 9.98 13.35 -10.34
N LEU A 545 9.80 12.33 -9.49
CA LEU A 545 9.26 12.50 -8.14
C LEU A 545 10.20 13.32 -7.26
N TRP A 546 11.52 13.12 -7.38
CA TRP A 546 12.50 13.93 -6.65
C TRP A 546 12.41 15.41 -7.04
N GLN A 547 12.31 15.71 -8.34
CA GLN A 547 12.12 17.08 -8.81
C GLN A 547 10.85 17.71 -8.22
N LYS A 548 9.72 16.98 -8.27
CA LYS A 548 8.45 17.47 -7.72
C LYS A 548 8.52 17.65 -6.20
N ALA A 549 9.25 16.78 -5.49
CA ALA A 549 9.46 16.89 -4.06
C ALA A 549 10.31 18.12 -3.71
N ARG A 550 11.39 18.38 -4.46
CA ARG A 550 12.23 19.58 -4.32
C ARG A 550 11.42 20.87 -4.42
N ASP A 551 10.44 20.92 -5.34
CA ASP A 551 9.57 22.08 -5.49
C ASP A 551 8.66 22.33 -4.28
N GLN A 552 8.34 21.29 -3.51
CA GLN A 552 7.49 21.40 -2.32
C GLN A 552 8.27 21.80 -1.07
N ILE A 553 9.57 21.47 -0.99
CA ILE A 553 10.38 21.68 0.21
C ILE A 553 10.27 23.12 0.75
N PRO A 554 10.41 24.20 -0.05
CA PRO A 554 10.30 25.56 0.48
C PRO A 554 8.95 25.90 1.12
N TYR A 555 7.90 25.16 0.78
CA TYR A 555 6.51 25.43 1.20
C TYR A 555 6.03 24.52 2.33
N LEU A 556 6.87 23.61 2.86
CA LEU A 556 6.42 22.62 3.86
C LEU A 556 5.92 23.25 5.16
N LEU A 557 6.50 24.38 5.56
CA LEU A 557 6.15 25.09 6.80
C LEU A 557 5.18 26.26 6.55
N ASP A 558 4.79 26.53 5.30
CA ASP A 558 3.87 27.60 4.95
C ASP A 558 2.46 27.03 4.68
N PRO A 559 1.46 27.30 5.54
CA PRO A 559 0.10 26.82 5.33
C PRO A 559 -0.67 27.56 4.22
N ALA A 560 -0.23 28.77 3.86
CA ALA A 560 -0.90 29.65 2.90
C ALA A 560 -0.30 29.55 1.49
N ALA A 561 0.95 29.09 1.37
CA ALA A 561 1.62 28.94 0.08
C ALA A 561 1.70 27.48 -0.39
N SER A 562 1.77 27.31 -1.71
CA SER A 562 2.04 26.03 -2.36
C SER A 562 2.74 26.31 -3.68
N PRO A 563 3.59 25.40 -4.19
CA PRO A 563 4.22 25.62 -5.48
C PRO A 563 3.16 25.72 -6.58
N PRO A 564 3.39 26.54 -7.61
CA PRO A 564 2.44 26.70 -8.71
C PRO A 564 2.21 25.35 -9.39
N ALA A 565 0.95 24.99 -9.62
CA ALA A 565 0.61 23.78 -10.36
C ALA A 565 1.08 23.90 -11.81
N ARG A 566 2.01 23.04 -12.22
CA ARG A 566 2.56 22.96 -13.58
C ARG A 566 2.64 21.50 -13.99
N VAL A 567 2.54 21.23 -15.29
CA VAL A 567 2.77 19.88 -15.83
C VAL A 567 4.21 19.46 -15.52
N SER A 568 4.38 18.27 -14.98
CA SER A 568 5.68 17.70 -14.61
C SER A 568 5.93 16.35 -15.29
N ALA A 569 7.19 15.96 -15.44
CA ALA A 569 7.54 14.66 -16.01
C ALA A 569 6.96 13.50 -15.18
N SER A 570 6.80 13.69 -13.85
CA SER A 570 6.21 12.68 -12.98
C SER A 570 4.73 12.47 -13.28
N ASP A 571 3.99 13.52 -13.67
CA ASP A 571 2.59 13.38 -14.05
C ASP A 571 2.47 12.56 -15.34
N GLY A 572 3.42 12.74 -16.28
CA GLY A 572 3.52 11.93 -17.50
C GLY A 572 3.86 10.46 -17.24
N LEU A 573 4.84 10.19 -16.38
CA LEU A 573 5.20 8.81 -16.02
C LEU A 573 4.10 8.10 -15.23
N MET A 574 3.43 8.82 -14.31
CA MET A 574 2.27 8.30 -13.60
C MET A 574 1.09 8.04 -14.56
N ALA A 575 0.87 8.91 -15.55
CA ALA A 575 -0.13 8.68 -16.59
C ALA A 575 0.21 7.46 -17.46
N ALA A 576 1.48 7.27 -17.83
CA ALA A 576 1.92 6.08 -18.55
C ALA A 576 1.68 4.79 -17.74
N MET A 577 2.05 4.79 -16.45
CA MET A 577 1.79 3.64 -15.57
C MET A 577 0.30 3.37 -15.42
N LEU A 578 -0.52 4.40 -15.19
CA LEU A 578 -1.98 4.28 -15.11
C LEU A 578 -2.55 3.69 -16.40
N PHE A 579 -2.09 4.16 -17.55
CA PHE A 579 -2.48 3.67 -18.86
C PHE A 579 -2.20 2.17 -19.00
N PHE A 580 -0.97 1.72 -18.75
CA PHE A 580 -0.63 0.30 -18.88
C PHE A 580 -1.35 -0.59 -17.86
N VAL A 581 -1.46 -0.15 -16.61
CA VAL A 581 -2.18 -0.91 -15.57
C VAL A 581 -3.66 -1.00 -15.90
N ALA A 582 -4.30 0.11 -16.27
CA ALA A 582 -5.71 0.12 -16.65
C ALA A 582 -5.96 -0.74 -17.90
N GLN A 583 -5.06 -0.74 -18.88
CA GLN A 583 -5.15 -1.59 -20.06
C GLN A 583 -5.17 -3.08 -19.68
N VAL A 584 -4.27 -3.52 -18.81
CA VAL A 584 -4.22 -4.92 -18.35
C VAL A 584 -5.50 -5.28 -17.58
N LEU A 585 -5.95 -4.41 -16.65
CA LEU A 585 -7.14 -4.67 -15.84
C LEU A 585 -8.41 -4.73 -16.70
N ILE A 586 -8.59 -3.79 -17.63
CA ILE A 586 -9.74 -3.78 -18.54
C ILE A 586 -9.69 -5.01 -19.45
N LEU A 587 -8.51 -5.39 -19.96
CA LEU A 587 -8.36 -6.59 -20.78
C LEU A 587 -8.74 -7.86 -20.01
N LEU A 588 -8.31 -8.00 -18.75
CA LEU A 588 -8.67 -9.14 -17.90
C LEU A 588 -10.17 -9.20 -17.63
N LEU A 589 -10.81 -8.06 -17.39
CA LEU A 589 -12.26 -7.96 -17.20
C LEU A 589 -13.04 -8.34 -18.46
N LEU A 590 -12.58 -7.87 -19.62
CA LEU A 590 -13.24 -8.08 -20.91
C LEU A 590 -13.06 -9.51 -21.42
N LYS A 591 -11.86 -10.09 -21.30
CA LYS A 591 -11.53 -11.44 -21.77
C LYS A 591 -12.18 -12.54 -20.91
N GLY A 592 -12.36 -12.28 -19.61
CA GLY A 592 -12.78 -13.31 -18.66
C GLY A 592 -11.85 -14.52 -18.68
N LYS A 593 -12.42 -15.73 -18.81
CA LYS A 593 -11.65 -17.00 -18.92
C LYS A 593 -11.26 -17.38 -20.37
N GLY A 594 -11.75 -16.66 -21.38
CA GLY A 594 -11.55 -16.98 -22.80
C GLY A 594 -10.18 -16.55 -23.33
N THR A 595 -9.96 -16.55 -24.66
CA THR A 595 -8.78 -15.95 -25.31
C THR A 595 -9.05 -14.47 -25.67
N ALA A 596 -8.02 -13.61 -25.61
CA ALA A 596 -8.20 -12.19 -25.98
C ALA A 596 -8.35 -12.09 -27.50
N THR A 597 -9.49 -11.58 -27.96
CA THR A 597 -9.66 -11.17 -29.36
C THR A 597 -9.15 -9.74 -29.58
N LEU A 598 -8.93 -9.35 -30.84
CA LEU A 598 -8.47 -8.01 -31.20
C LEU A 598 -9.43 -6.91 -30.71
N LEU A 599 -10.73 -7.16 -30.76
CA LEU A 599 -11.75 -6.28 -30.18
C LEU A 599 -11.47 -6.00 -28.69
N HIS A 600 -11.20 -7.04 -27.89
CA HIS A 600 -10.91 -6.88 -26.47
C HIS A 600 -9.66 -6.04 -26.24
N ILE A 601 -8.62 -6.24 -27.06
CA ILE A 601 -7.38 -5.46 -27.01
C ILE A 601 -7.65 -3.99 -27.38
N ALA A 602 -8.41 -3.74 -28.45
CA ALA A 602 -8.76 -2.40 -28.91
C ALA A 602 -9.58 -1.62 -27.88
N LEU A 603 -10.60 -2.26 -27.30
CA LEU A 603 -11.42 -1.67 -26.24
C LEU A 603 -10.62 -1.43 -24.96
N ALA A 604 -9.74 -2.36 -24.58
CA ALA A 604 -8.90 -2.20 -23.39
C ALA A 604 -7.90 -1.04 -23.57
N PHE A 605 -7.25 -0.95 -24.73
CA PHE A 605 -6.32 0.13 -25.04
C PHE A 605 -7.02 1.49 -25.09
N GLY A 606 -8.09 1.62 -25.88
CA GLY A 606 -8.86 2.86 -26.00
C GLY A 606 -9.52 3.29 -24.69
N GLY A 607 -10.08 2.33 -23.94
CA GLY A 607 -10.68 2.58 -22.63
C GLY A 607 -9.67 3.05 -21.58
N ALA A 608 -8.49 2.41 -21.52
CA ALA A 608 -7.41 2.83 -20.63
C ALA A 608 -6.87 4.22 -20.97
N GLY A 609 -6.70 4.51 -22.26
CA GLY A 609 -6.27 5.81 -22.76
C GLY A 609 -7.27 6.92 -22.46
N GLY A 610 -8.56 6.68 -22.74
CA GLY A 610 -9.64 7.61 -22.42
C GLY A 610 -9.75 7.88 -20.92
N LEU A 611 -9.69 6.83 -20.09
CA LEU A 611 -9.69 6.96 -18.63
C LEU A 611 -8.50 7.81 -18.14
N THR A 612 -7.30 7.52 -18.64
CA THR A 612 -6.08 8.25 -18.29
C THR A 612 -6.19 9.73 -18.68
N TYR A 613 -6.63 10.01 -19.91
CA TYR A 613 -6.84 11.37 -20.40
C TYR A 613 -7.83 12.14 -19.54
N LEU A 614 -9.00 11.55 -19.25
CA LEU A 614 -10.06 12.18 -18.46
C LEU A 614 -9.60 12.47 -17.03
N LEU A 615 -8.93 11.52 -16.37
CA LEU A 615 -8.43 11.69 -15.01
C LEU A 615 -7.35 12.77 -14.94
N VAL A 616 -6.37 12.75 -15.85
CA VAL A 616 -5.31 13.79 -15.89
C VAL A 616 -5.92 15.16 -16.16
N ARG A 617 -6.85 15.29 -17.12
CA ARG A 617 -7.54 16.55 -17.41
C ARG A 617 -8.36 17.05 -16.22
N LEU A 618 -9.08 16.16 -15.55
CA LEU A 618 -9.84 16.49 -14.35
C LEU A 618 -8.91 16.99 -13.23
N LEU A 619 -7.78 16.32 -13.00
CA LEU A 619 -6.80 16.73 -12.01
C LEU A 619 -6.19 18.10 -12.33
N TYR A 620 -5.83 18.34 -13.59
CA TYR A 620 -5.27 19.62 -14.02
C TYR A 620 -6.27 20.77 -13.95
N TRP A 621 -7.53 20.52 -14.31
CA TRP A 621 -8.60 21.50 -14.17
C TRP A 621 -8.84 21.85 -12.69
N ARG A 622 -8.95 20.85 -11.81
CA ARG A 622 -9.15 21.09 -10.37
C ARG A 622 -7.97 21.79 -9.71
N SER A 623 -6.76 21.51 -10.18
CA SER A 623 -5.52 22.09 -9.63
C SER A 623 -5.13 23.40 -10.32
N LYS A 624 -5.90 23.86 -11.32
CA LYS A 624 -5.59 25.04 -12.16
C LYS A 624 -4.16 24.99 -12.71
N THR A 625 -3.78 23.82 -13.23
CA THR A 625 -2.42 23.56 -13.71
C THR A 625 -2.13 24.43 -14.92
N THR A 626 -0.95 25.04 -14.95
CA THR A 626 -0.44 25.81 -16.09
C THR A 626 0.41 24.94 -17.00
N GLY A 627 0.49 25.29 -18.29
CA GLY A 627 1.24 24.51 -19.27
C GLY A 627 0.57 23.21 -19.70
N VAL A 628 -0.76 23.11 -19.54
CA VAL A 628 -1.52 21.95 -20.00
C VAL A 628 -1.46 21.86 -21.53
N PRO A 629 -1.13 20.70 -22.12
CA PRO A 629 -0.97 20.60 -23.57
C PRO A 629 -2.27 20.89 -24.31
N SER A 630 -2.20 21.73 -25.34
CA SER A 630 -3.30 21.98 -26.27
C SER A 630 -3.41 20.84 -27.27
N VAL A 631 -4.64 20.35 -27.48
CA VAL A 631 -4.93 19.35 -28.52
C VAL A 631 -5.14 20.04 -29.86
N LEU A 632 -5.97 21.07 -29.86
CA LEU A 632 -6.27 21.91 -31.02
C LEU A 632 -5.58 23.28 -30.84
N GLY A 633 -5.11 23.85 -31.95
CA GLY A 633 -4.35 25.10 -31.99
C GLY A 633 -2.91 24.92 -32.47
N GLY A 634 -2.06 25.93 -32.26
CA GLY A 634 -0.63 25.90 -32.60
C GLY A 634 -0.27 26.43 -33.99
N LYS A 635 1.04 26.50 -34.27
CA LYS A 635 1.60 27.04 -35.51
C LYS A 635 1.70 25.93 -36.56
N GLN A 636 0.85 25.98 -37.59
CA GLN A 636 0.86 25.08 -38.75
C GLN A 636 0.94 23.57 -38.38
N PRO A 637 0.05 23.05 -37.51
CA PRO A 637 0.13 21.66 -37.03
C PRO A 637 0.00 20.63 -38.16
N LEU A 638 -0.80 20.92 -39.19
CA LEU A 638 -0.94 20.07 -40.38
C LEU A 638 0.39 19.93 -41.14
N ARG A 639 1.08 21.04 -41.39
CA ARG A 639 2.35 21.05 -42.13
C ARG A 639 3.43 20.24 -41.41
N TRP A 640 3.64 20.52 -40.13
CA TRP A 640 4.64 19.80 -39.33
C TRP A 640 4.24 18.34 -39.11
N GLY A 641 2.94 18.06 -38.97
CA GLY A 641 2.41 16.71 -38.87
C GLY A 641 2.69 15.87 -40.11
N SER A 642 2.37 16.38 -41.31
CA SER A 642 2.60 15.68 -42.58
C SER A 642 4.09 15.53 -42.91
N LEU A 643 4.92 16.54 -42.65
CA LEU A 643 6.38 16.43 -42.84
C LEU A 643 6.98 15.37 -41.91
N GLY A 644 6.57 15.36 -40.64
CA GLY A 644 6.98 14.33 -39.69
C GLY A 644 6.50 12.94 -40.10
N ALA A 645 5.26 12.82 -40.58
CA ALA A 645 4.69 11.56 -41.06
C ALA A 645 5.51 10.99 -42.22
N GLY A 646 5.82 11.82 -43.23
CA GLY A 646 6.61 11.40 -44.38
C GLY A 646 8.00 10.92 -43.99
N LEU A 647 8.72 11.69 -43.16
CA LEU A 647 10.07 11.30 -42.71
C LEU A 647 10.05 10.01 -41.88
N ALA A 648 9.14 9.90 -40.91
CA ALA A 648 9.01 8.69 -40.11
C ALA A 648 8.63 7.47 -40.95
N ALA A 649 7.67 7.62 -41.87
CA ALA A 649 7.21 6.55 -42.76
C ALA A 649 8.34 6.06 -43.66
N MET A 650 9.12 6.96 -44.29
CA MET A 650 10.27 6.59 -45.10
C MET A 650 11.29 5.78 -44.31
N CYS A 651 11.64 6.22 -43.09
CA CYS A 651 12.60 5.50 -42.24
C CYS A 651 12.06 4.14 -41.80
N GLY A 652 10.78 4.06 -41.41
CA GLY A 652 10.14 2.82 -40.97
C GLY A 652 10.01 1.79 -42.09
N ILE A 653 9.63 2.23 -43.29
CA ILE A 653 9.56 1.37 -44.48
C ILE A 653 10.97 0.87 -44.84
N ALA A 654 11.98 1.75 -44.91
CA ALA A 654 13.36 1.35 -45.18
C ALA A 654 13.88 0.31 -44.17
N TYR A 655 13.53 0.47 -42.89
CA TYR A 655 13.87 -0.49 -41.84
C TYR A 655 13.14 -1.84 -42.00
N LEU A 656 11.86 -1.83 -42.40
CA LEU A 656 11.15 -3.07 -42.74
C LEU A 656 11.80 -3.81 -43.92
N PHE A 657 12.20 -3.09 -44.98
CA PHE A 657 12.96 -3.66 -46.09
C PHE A 657 14.29 -4.25 -45.63
N ALA A 658 15.01 -3.58 -44.73
CA ALA A 658 16.26 -4.09 -44.17
C ALA A 658 16.05 -5.37 -43.34
N LEU A 659 15.01 -5.41 -42.48
CA LEU A 659 14.66 -6.60 -41.71
C LEU A 659 14.29 -7.77 -42.62
N GLN A 660 13.52 -7.51 -43.68
CA GLN A 660 13.17 -8.51 -44.68
C GLN A 660 14.42 -9.07 -45.38
N ALA A 661 15.31 -8.19 -45.85
CA ALA A 661 16.55 -8.59 -46.51
C ALA A 661 17.47 -9.42 -45.59
N SER A 662 17.45 -9.16 -44.29
CA SER A 662 18.19 -9.92 -43.29
C SER A 662 17.53 -11.25 -42.86
N GLY A 663 16.32 -11.55 -43.33
CA GLY A 663 15.55 -12.71 -42.91
C GLY A 663 15.03 -12.67 -41.47
N GLN A 664 15.09 -11.50 -40.81
CA GLN A 664 14.71 -11.31 -39.40
C GLN A 664 13.30 -10.73 -39.24
N LEU A 665 12.46 -10.78 -40.27
CA LEU A 665 11.11 -10.24 -40.19
C LEU A 665 10.28 -11.02 -39.15
N PRO A 666 9.77 -10.37 -38.08
CA PRO A 666 8.97 -11.07 -37.09
C PRO A 666 7.67 -11.59 -37.74
N ALA A 667 7.28 -12.82 -37.43
CA ALA A 667 5.94 -13.30 -37.76
C ALA A 667 4.92 -12.34 -37.15
N ALA A 668 4.03 -11.78 -37.98
CA ALA A 668 2.96 -10.88 -37.54
C ALA A 668 1.62 -11.63 -37.56
N PRO A 669 1.33 -12.48 -36.56
CA PRO A 669 0.13 -13.32 -36.56
C PRO A 669 -1.17 -12.50 -36.54
N LEU A 670 -1.15 -11.29 -35.95
CA LEU A 670 -2.31 -10.37 -35.93
C LEU A 670 -2.65 -9.78 -37.31
N LEU A 671 -1.66 -9.67 -38.21
CA LEU A 671 -1.87 -9.21 -39.59
C LEU A 671 -2.26 -10.36 -40.51
N HIS A 672 -1.77 -11.58 -40.26
CA HIS A 672 -2.14 -12.78 -41.01
C HIS A 672 -3.60 -13.21 -40.82
N ALA A 673 -4.19 -12.96 -39.66
CA ALA A 673 -5.58 -13.32 -39.37
C ALA A 673 -6.62 -12.33 -39.95
N ALA A 674 -6.20 -11.15 -40.39
CA ALA A 674 -7.09 -10.07 -40.79
C ALA A 674 -7.21 -9.97 -42.33
N GLY A 675 -8.16 -10.72 -42.92
CA GLY A 675 -8.76 -10.30 -44.20
C GLY A 675 -9.45 -8.92 -44.05
N TRP A 676 -10.07 -8.39 -45.11
CA TRP A 676 -11.01 -7.23 -45.02
C TRP A 676 -12.27 -7.61 -44.22
N SER A 677 -12.05 -7.89 -42.95
CA SER A 677 -12.96 -8.46 -41.97
C SER A 677 -13.19 -7.42 -40.87
N ARG A 678 -14.12 -7.70 -39.95
CA ARG A 678 -14.38 -6.83 -38.80
C ARG A 678 -13.12 -6.58 -37.95
N ASP A 679 -12.18 -7.54 -37.92
CA ASP A 679 -10.92 -7.39 -37.18
C ASP A 679 -9.99 -6.33 -37.78
N TRP A 680 -9.98 -6.14 -39.10
CA TRP A 680 -9.21 -5.07 -39.73
C TRP A 680 -9.69 -3.68 -39.32
N LEU A 681 -11.01 -3.48 -39.16
CA LEU A 681 -11.58 -2.22 -38.67
C LEU A 681 -11.13 -1.91 -37.24
N TRP A 682 -11.09 -2.93 -36.36
CA TRP A 682 -10.59 -2.77 -35.00
C TRP A 682 -9.08 -2.52 -34.96
N LEU A 683 -8.31 -3.16 -35.84
CA LEU A 683 -6.88 -2.92 -35.98
C LEU A 683 -6.64 -1.47 -36.41
N ALA A 684 -7.28 -1.01 -37.49
CA ALA A 684 -7.14 0.34 -38.00
C ALA A 684 -7.61 1.40 -36.98
N GLY A 685 -8.72 1.16 -36.28
CA GLY A 685 -9.18 2.04 -35.20
C GLY A 685 -8.17 2.13 -34.05
N LEU A 686 -7.55 1.01 -33.66
CA LEU A 686 -6.52 1.00 -32.63
C LEU A 686 -5.26 1.75 -33.09
N THR A 687 -4.74 1.43 -34.27
CA THR A 687 -3.43 1.93 -34.73
C THR A 687 -3.47 3.35 -35.29
N LEU A 688 -4.57 3.76 -35.92
CA LEU A 688 -4.67 5.07 -36.58
C LEU A 688 -5.34 6.13 -35.69
N LEU A 689 -6.12 5.72 -34.69
CA LEU A 689 -6.83 6.65 -33.79
C LEU A 689 -6.40 6.47 -32.34
N ALA A 690 -6.64 5.30 -31.75
CA ALA A 690 -6.44 5.12 -30.31
C ALA A 690 -4.98 5.31 -29.90
N ALA A 691 -4.03 4.65 -30.56
CA ALA A 691 -2.60 4.76 -30.28
C ALA A 691 -2.07 6.20 -30.45
N PRO A 692 -2.27 6.88 -31.60
CA PRO A 692 -1.83 8.26 -31.75
C PRO A 692 -2.45 9.21 -30.72
N LEU A 693 -3.75 9.08 -30.40
CA LEU A 693 -4.39 9.97 -29.44
C LEU A 693 -3.84 9.78 -28.02
N CYS A 694 -3.72 8.52 -27.58
CA CYS A 694 -3.38 8.19 -26.21
C CYS A 694 -1.88 8.35 -25.96
N GLU A 695 -1.06 7.83 -26.85
CA GLU A 695 0.40 7.83 -26.68
C GLU A 695 0.96 9.23 -26.85
N GLU A 696 0.54 10.00 -27.86
CA GLU A 696 1.06 11.37 -28.05
C GLU A 696 0.65 12.30 -26.90
N PHE A 697 -0.53 12.09 -26.32
CA PHE A 697 -0.92 12.81 -25.10
C PHE A 697 0.06 12.53 -23.95
N ILE A 698 0.38 11.26 -23.70
CA ILE A 698 1.26 10.85 -22.60
C ILE A 698 2.72 11.28 -22.87
N PHE A 699 3.29 10.88 -24.00
CA PHE A 699 4.72 11.05 -24.26
C PHE A 699 5.08 12.49 -24.66
N ARG A 700 4.25 13.18 -25.45
CA ARG A 700 4.60 14.52 -25.99
C ARG A 700 3.98 15.59 -25.11
N GLY A 701 2.71 15.40 -24.76
CA GLY A 701 1.99 16.33 -23.89
C GLY A 701 2.51 16.36 -22.45
N LEU A 702 2.76 15.20 -21.85
CA LEU A 702 3.10 15.12 -20.42
C LEU A 702 4.60 14.87 -20.17
N ILE A 703 5.18 13.80 -20.74
CA ILE A 703 6.59 13.42 -20.48
C ILE A 703 7.54 14.46 -21.07
N GLN A 704 7.48 14.70 -22.39
CA GLN A 704 8.33 15.72 -23.04
C GLN A 704 8.05 17.12 -22.48
N GLY A 705 6.77 17.52 -22.35
CA GLY A 705 6.38 18.80 -21.75
C GLY A 705 6.94 19.00 -20.34
N GLY A 706 6.89 17.95 -19.52
CA GLY A 706 7.46 17.93 -18.18
C GLY A 706 9.00 18.02 -18.17
N LEU A 707 9.68 17.27 -19.05
CA LEU A 707 11.15 17.30 -19.18
C LEU A 707 11.65 18.67 -19.66
N ARG A 708 10.89 19.37 -20.52
CA ARG A 708 11.24 20.74 -21.00
C ARG A 708 11.34 21.78 -19.90
N ARG A 709 10.83 21.49 -18.70
CA ARG A 709 10.97 22.35 -17.53
C ARG A 709 12.41 22.44 -17.02
N SER A 710 13.20 21.40 -17.25
CA SER A 710 14.57 21.30 -16.70
C SER A 710 15.63 20.97 -17.74
N LEU A 711 15.22 20.53 -18.93
CA LEU A 711 16.12 20.14 -20.00
C LEU A 711 15.86 20.97 -21.27
N PRO A 712 16.90 21.29 -22.06
CA PRO A 712 16.76 21.87 -23.39
C PRO A 712 15.94 20.98 -24.34
N ALA A 713 15.44 21.57 -25.43
CA ALA A 713 14.45 20.92 -26.29
C ALA A 713 14.90 19.58 -26.86
N TRP A 714 16.14 19.52 -27.36
CA TRP A 714 16.70 18.31 -27.94
C TRP A 714 16.79 17.17 -26.92
N GLN A 715 17.24 17.44 -25.68
CA GLN A 715 17.31 16.42 -24.62
C GLN A 715 15.92 15.90 -24.25
N ALA A 716 14.93 16.79 -24.10
CA ALA A 716 13.57 16.38 -23.78
C ALA A 716 12.92 15.54 -24.90
N ILE A 717 13.18 15.88 -26.16
CA ILE A 717 12.73 15.12 -27.33
C ILE A 717 13.39 13.75 -27.36
N THR A 718 14.73 13.69 -27.27
CA THR A 718 15.48 12.43 -27.34
C THR A 718 15.14 11.50 -26.19
N ILE A 719 15.05 12.00 -24.95
CA ILE A 719 14.70 11.18 -23.78
C ILE A 719 13.25 10.70 -23.89
N SER A 720 12.30 11.55 -24.29
CA SER A 720 10.91 11.13 -24.47
C SER A 720 10.78 10.07 -25.57
N ALA A 721 11.47 10.25 -26.70
CA ALA A 721 11.53 9.28 -27.79
C ALA A 721 12.17 7.95 -27.36
N ALA A 722 13.21 7.98 -26.53
CA ALA A 722 13.84 6.77 -25.99
C ALA A 722 12.90 6.02 -25.04
N ILE A 723 12.22 6.72 -24.13
CA ILE A 723 11.21 6.12 -23.25
C ILE A 723 10.04 5.56 -24.07
N PHE A 724 9.64 6.25 -25.13
CA PHE A 724 8.61 5.77 -26.05
C PHE A 724 9.03 4.50 -26.78
N ALA A 725 10.24 4.46 -27.33
CA ALA A 725 10.77 3.29 -28.01
C ALA A 725 10.92 2.08 -27.10
N ILE A 726 11.40 2.27 -25.86
CA ILE A 726 11.76 1.15 -24.98
C ILE A 726 10.54 0.33 -24.54
N VAL A 727 9.35 0.93 -24.46
CA VAL A 727 8.11 0.22 -24.09
C VAL A 727 7.51 -0.60 -25.24
N HIS A 728 8.12 -0.56 -26.43
CA HIS A 728 7.68 -1.32 -27.61
C HIS A 728 8.47 -2.63 -27.77
N PRO A 729 7.97 -3.60 -28.57
CA PRO A 729 8.70 -4.81 -28.88
C PRO A 729 10.12 -4.55 -29.41
N PRO A 730 11.13 -5.39 -29.10
CA PRO A 730 12.52 -5.15 -29.48
C PRO A 730 12.72 -4.83 -30.96
N ALA A 731 12.01 -5.56 -31.84
CA ALA A 731 12.12 -5.39 -33.29
C ALA A 731 11.65 -4.00 -33.78
N SER A 732 10.75 -3.33 -33.05
CA SER A 732 10.22 -2.01 -33.43
C SER A 732 10.84 -0.85 -32.66
N MET A 733 11.74 -1.08 -31.69
CA MET A 733 12.34 0.00 -30.89
C MET A 733 13.02 1.07 -31.74
N LEU A 734 13.84 0.69 -32.73
CA LEU A 734 14.55 1.63 -33.59
C LEU A 734 13.61 2.51 -34.44
N PRO A 735 12.68 1.96 -35.24
CA PRO A 735 11.79 2.80 -36.03
C PRO A 735 10.82 3.61 -35.15
N VAL A 736 10.39 3.09 -33.99
CA VAL A 736 9.59 3.83 -33.01
C VAL A 736 10.39 4.96 -32.36
N PHE A 737 11.69 4.79 -32.13
CA PHE A 737 12.57 5.86 -31.67
C PHE A 737 12.63 7.00 -32.68
N VAL A 738 12.81 6.69 -33.97
CA VAL A 738 12.81 7.69 -35.06
C VAL A 738 11.45 8.39 -35.16
N LEU A 739 10.35 7.62 -35.13
CA LEU A 739 9.00 8.17 -35.03
C LEU A 739 8.91 9.13 -33.84
N GLY A 740 9.47 8.75 -32.70
CA GLY A 740 9.45 9.55 -31.49
C GLY A 740 10.22 10.86 -31.58
N LEU A 741 11.33 10.89 -32.32
CA LEU A 741 12.05 12.11 -32.64
C LEU A 741 11.20 13.01 -33.55
N CYS A 742 10.56 12.44 -34.57
CA CYS A 742 9.69 13.16 -35.51
C CYS A 742 8.49 13.78 -34.80
N THR A 743 7.75 13.01 -34.00
CA THR A 743 6.60 13.52 -33.23
C THR A 743 7.04 14.56 -32.19
N GLY A 744 8.16 14.32 -31.49
CA GLY A 744 8.68 15.27 -30.51
C GLY A 744 9.11 16.61 -31.13
N TYR A 745 9.72 16.58 -32.31
CA TYR A 745 10.08 17.78 -33.07
C TYR A 745 8.84 18.50 -33.64
N ALA A 746 7.88 17.75 -34.19
CA ALA A 746 6.62 18.29 -34.69
C ALA A 746 5.83 19.00 -33.56
N TYR A 747 5.80 18.42 -32.36
CA TYR A 747 5.22 19.04 -31.18
C TYR A 747 5.96 20.33 -30.78
N GLN A 748 7.29 20.31 -30.75
CA GLN A 748 8.11 21.47 -30.37
C GLN A 748 7.96 22.65 -31.33
N ARG A 749 7.73 22.40 -32.63
CA ARG A 749 7.53 23.44 -33.65
C ARG A 749 6.11 23.98 -33.69
N SER A 750 5.12 23.09 -33.57
CA SER A 750 3.71 23.47 -33.67
C SER A 750 3.12 23.98 -32.35
N GLY A 751 3.61 23.50 -31.20
CA GLY A 751 3.01 23.75 -29.89
C GLY A 751 1.62 23.10 -29.72
N SER A 752 1.31 22.06 -30.51
CA SER A 752 0.00 21.42 -30.56
C SER A 752 0.14 19.90 -30.64
N LEU A 753 -0.69 19.15 -29.93
CA LEU A 753 -0.68 17.69 -30.01
C LEU A 753 -1.25 17.16 -31.33
N LEU A 754 -1.97 17.97 -32.10
CA LEU A 754 -2.45 17.55 -33.42
C LEU A 754 -1.30 17.17 -34.37
N ALA A 755 -0.19 17.93 -34.36
CA ALA A 755 0.96 17.64 -35.22
C ALA A 755 1.59 16.26 -34.97
N PRO A 756 2.00 15.91 -33.73
CA PRO A 756 2.51 14.57 -33.45
C PRO A 756 1.46 13.46 -33.65
N MET A 757 0.18 13.71 -33.36
CA MET A 757 -0.90 12.74 -33.62
C MET A 757 -1.00 12.40 -35.11
N LEU A 758 -0.90 13.41 -36.00
CA LEU A 758 -0.89 13.21 -37.45
C LEU A 758 0.39 12.52 -37.93
N THR A 759 1.55 12.89 -37.38
CA THR A 759 2.82 12.21 -37.67
C THR A 759 2.74 10.71 -37.34
N HIS A 760 2.21 10.39 -36.15
CA HIS A 760 2.08 9.01 -35.69
C HIS A 760 1.03 8.23 -36.49
N ALA A 761 -0.16 8.79 -36.69
CA ALA A 761 -1.20 8.15 -37.50
C ALA A 761 -0.73 7.90 -38.95
N GLY A 762 -0.03 8.87 -39.56
CA GLY A 762 0.52 8.75 -40.90
C GLY A 762 1.63 7.68 -41.01
N TYR A 763 2.51 7.61 -40.02
CA TYR A 763 3.50 6.53 -39.91
C TYR A 763 2.81 5.16 -39.80
N ASN A 764 1.85 5.01 -38.88
CA ASN A 764 1.15 3.73 -38.68
C ASN A 764 0.39 3.31 -39.93
N ALA A 765 -0.27 4.24 -40.63
CA ALA A 765 -0.96 3.98 -41.89
C ALA A 765 0.02 3.47 -42.97
N ALA A 766 1.17 4.12 -43.12
CA ALA A 766 2.18 3.72 -44.11
C ALA A 766 2.73 2.31 -43.83
N ILE A 767 3.03 2.00 -42.56
CA ILE A 767 3.52 0.68 -42.14
C ILE A 767 2.45 -0.41 -42.35
N LEU A 768 1.21 -0.15 -41.97
CA LEU A 768 0.10 -1.08 -42.15
C LEU A 768 -0.16 -1.40 -43.63
N LEU A 769 -0.16 -0.37 -44.48
CA LEU A 769 -0.33 -0.54 -45.93
C LEU A 769 0.85 -1.30 -46.53
N CYS A 770 2.08 -0.94 -46.17
CA CYS A 770 3.29 -1.62 -46.66
C CYS A 770 3.29 -3.11 -46.29
N GLN A 771 2.99 -3.45 -45.03
CA GLN A 771 2.89 -4.83 -44.59
C GLN A 771 1.75 -5.58 -45.29
N ARG A 772 0.62 -4.91 -45.58
CA ARG A 772 -0.50 -5.52 -46.30
C ARG A 772 -0.14 -5.86 -47.74
N PHE A 773 0.47 -4.93 -48.48
CA PHE A 773 0.89 -5.14 -49.87
C PHE A 773 1.97 -6.20 -50.02
N TRP A 774 2.78 -6.42 -48.99
CA TRP A 774 3.80 -7.46 -48.99
C TRP A 774 3.27 -8.86 -48.69
N MET A 775 2.12 -8.94 -48.00
CA MET A 775 1.47 -10.20 -47.62
C MET A 775 0.38 -10.65 -48.61
N SER A 776 0.04 -9.81 -49.59
CA SER A 776 -0.78 -10.15 -50.77
C SER A 776 0.12 -10.59 -51.92
#